data_AF-A0A9D9BUV9-F1
#
_entry.id   AF-A0A9D9BUV9-F1
#
_cell.length_a   1.000
_cell.length_b   1.000
_cell.length_c   1.000
_cell.angle_alpha   90.00
_cell.angle_beta   90.00
_cell.angle_gamma   90.00
#
_symmetry.space_group_name_H-M   'P 1'
#
loop_
_entity.id
_entity.type
_entity.pdbx_description
1 polymer ?
#
loop_
_entity_poly.entity_id
_entity_poly.type
_entity_poly.pdbx_seq_one_letter_code
_entity_poly.pdbx_strand_id
1 'polypeptide(L)'
;MLNLEEYFPFPLDDFQLEAIRAINSGNSVVLTAPTGSGKTLIGEFAIYRGLSHDSRVFYTTPLKALSNQKFRDFANQFGENKVGLLTGDISINREAPILVMTTEIFRNMLYGEFDEFDDPLENLESVILDECHYMNDPQRGTVWEETIIHCPSRTQIIALSATIANADQLQNWIEKVHGPTVLINSDKRPVPLDFIFCSVKGLHPLLNNKGNGIHPNCKIWRAPKGQKIRGKVGRIMQPKSPSIAFVISKLAERNMLPAIYFIFSRRGCDKAIENIKDLTLVSYSEASMISQKLDVYLKNNQEAIKDKSQCEALKRGIASHHAGLLPAWKELVEELFQQGLIKVVFATETLAAGINMPARTTVISSLSKRTEDGHRLLFSSEFLQMSGRAGRRGKDNQGYVVTLQTRFEGAKEASTLAISKPNSLESQFTPSYGMVLNLLQSYTLEKSKELIKRSFGSFLYLGESSGENIIIENLDKDLVELKKITSNVSWKDFDAYEKLRNRLKEERRLLKILEKQSAEKLSEEITNALPYIKDGSLISIKAPQMKRKIVPGLICKKIYESQKIKSLLCLTIDNLFILIKPSYIVSIFNDLDAIDVLGLEVPKMYFSGEVFRGDDMSKCYADRIFEISKKNDLQTPQYDLTKEVLAQHQQINNIEETVTDHPAHRFGDSKKLKKYRKRIIDVEQEINIRKKLLEDKENHNWKTFTDLIQILNHFGCLNDLELTEVGQTVGAIRSENELWIGLVLVSGYLDDLDPPELAAIIQAICVDVKRPNLWCNFKPSLKVIDVFNELDGLRKLVSFQQNKFHIEIPIYLETELTGIISEWARGKKWKDLVFNTSLDEGDVVRIIRRSIDVLSQVQYCIGVSNKLKSKAKLALKAINRFPVSESNDLIKVSEDINPATKRIDNNS
;
A
#
# COMPACT_ATOMS: atom_id res chain seq x y z
N MET A 1 -38.37 -26.03 -16.95
CA MET A 1 -38.00 -25.21 -15.77
C MET A 1 -38.16 -26.08 -14.54
N LEU A 2 -37.14 -26.12 -13.67
CA LEU A 2 -37.19 -26.87 -12.42
C LEU A 2 -38.28 -26.34 -11.49
N ASN A 3 -38.96 -27.23 -10.78
CA ASN A 3 -39.89 -26.85 -9.73
C ASN A 3 -39.11 -26.49 -8.45
N LEU A 4 -39.00 -25.19 -8.14
CA LEU A 4 -38.17 -24.72 -7.04
C LEU A 4 -38.65 -25.22 -5.66
N GLU A 5 -39.95 -25.43 -5.49
CA GLU A 5 -40.52 -25.92 -4.22
C GLU A 5 -40.16 -27.37 -3.92
N GLU A 6 -39.83 -28.16 -4.94
CA GLU A 6 -39.39 -29.54 -4.79
C GLU A 6 -37.95 -29.62 -4.25
N TYR A 7 -37.08 -28.71 -4.70
CA TYR A 7 -35.66 -28.71 -4.32
C TYR A 7 -35.35 -27.86 -3.08
N PHE A 8 -36.12 -26.79 -2.84
CA PHE A 8 -35.93 -25.88 -1.73
C PHE A 8 -37.21 -25.80 -0.89
N PRO A 9 -37.34 -26.58 0.22
CA PRO A 9 -38.55 -26.66 1.03
C PRO A 9 -38.77 -25.44 1.95
N PHE A 10 -38.24 -24.28 1.58
CA PHE A 10 -38.28 -23.04 2.34
C PHE A 10 -38.39 -21.85 1.37
N PRO A 11 -38.98 -20.72 1.81
CA PRO A 11 -39.12 -19.54 0.96
C PRO A 11 -37.74 -18.97 0.58
N LEU A 12 -37.58 -18.66 -0.71
CA LEU A 12 -36.39 -18.03 -1.25
C LEU A 12 -36.47 -16.51 -1.12
N ASP A 13 -35.33 -15.87 -0.87
CA ASP A 13 -35.22 -14.41 -0.81
C ASP A 13 -35.31 -13.81 -2.23
N ASP A 14 -35.77 -12.56 -2.38
CA ASP A 14 -35.98 -11.91 -3.68
C ASP A 14 -34.74 -11.93 -4.58
N PHE A 15 -33.57 -11.66 -4.01
CA PHE A 15 -32.29 -11.69 -4.75
C PHE A 15 -31.94 -13.11 -5.23
N GLN A 16 -32.40 -14.15 -4.54
CA GLN A 16 -32.18 -15.54 -4.95
C GLN A 16 -33.07 -15.87 -6.16
N LEU A 17 -34.32 -15.43 -6.13
CA LEU A 17 -35.26 -15.57 -7.26
C LEU A 17 -34.78 -14.81 -8.50
N GLU A 18 -34.26 -13.60 -8.31
CA GLU A 18 -33.65 -12.82 -9.39
C GLU A 18 -32.45 -13.55 -10.02
N ALA A 19 -31.58 -14.14 -9.19
CA ALA A 19 -30.43 -14.92 -9.66
C ALA A 19 -30.85 -16.15 -10.45
N ILE A 20 -31.84 -16.89 -9.96
CA ILE A 20 -32.41 -18.04 -10.66
C ILE A 20 -32.99 -17.64 -12.02
N ARG A 21 -33.70 -16.50 -12.11
CA ARG A 21 -34.24 -16.00 -13.39
C ARG A 21 -33.14 -15.61 -14.37
N ALA A 22 -32.10 -14.91 -13.90
CA ALA A 22 -30.97 -14.52 -14.75
C ALA A 22 -30.23 -15.76 -15.28
N ILE A 23 -29.98 -16.74 -14.40
CA ILE A 23 -29.37 -18.03 -14.76
C ILE A 23 -30.20 -18.72 -15.84
N ASN A 24 -31.50 -18.92 -15.61
CA ASN A 24 -32.40 -19.56 -16.56
C ASN A 24 -32.52 -18.84 -17.91
N SER A 25 -32.24 -17.54 -17.95
CA SER A 25 -32.22 -16.74 -19.18
C SER A 25 -30.92 -16.89 -19.98
N GLY A 26 -29.96 -17.65 -19.47
CA GLY A 26 -28.65 -17.88 -20.09
C GLY A 26 -27.59 -16.84 -19.77
N ASN A 27 -27.87 -15.85 -18.91
CA ASN A 27 -26.90 -14.81 -18.55
C ASN A 27 -25.96 -15.26 -17.45
N SER A 28 -24.67 -14.99 -17.57
CA SER A 28 -23.73 -15.09 -16.44
C SER A 28 -24.21 -14.19 -15.28
N VAL A 29 -23.84 -14.52 -14.04
CA VAL A 29 -24.32 -13.80 -12.85
C VAL A 29 -23.16 -13.41 -11.96
N VAL A 30 -23.13 -12.14 -11.56
CA VAL A 30 -22.33 -11.66 -10.42
C VAL A 30 -23.28 -11.42 -9.25
N LEU A 31 -23.18 -12.26 -8.22
CA LEU A 31 -23.99 -12.14 -7.00
C LEU A 31 -23.14 -11.61 -5.84
N THR A 32 -23.49 -10.43 -5.35
CA THR A 32 -22.85 -9.83 -4.17
C THR A 32 -23.83 -9.77 -3.01
N ALA A 33 -23.53 -10.49 -1.93
CA ALA A 33 -24.34 -10.45 -0.72
C ALA A 33 -23.49 -10.77 0.54
N PRO A 34 -23.88 -10.30 1.75
CA PRO A 34 -23.16 -10.58 2.97
C PRO A 34 -22.92 -12.08 3.20
N THR A 35 -21.85 -12.43 3.90
CA THR A 35 -21.63 -13.81 4.37
C THR A 35 -22.79 -14.26 5.27
N GLY A 36 -23.20 -15.52 5.11
CA GLY A 36 -24.39 -16.06 5.79
C GLY A 36 -25.73 -15.74 5.11
N SER A 37 -25.75 -14.99 3.99
CA SER A 37 -26.99 -14.66 3.28
C SER A 37 -27.58 -15.80 2.43
N GLY A 38 -26.93 -16.96 2.37
CA GLY A 38 -27.41 -18.10 1.58
C GLY A 38 -27.05 -18.05 0.09
N LYS A 39 -25.91 -17.44 -0.26
CA LYS A 39 -25.40 -17.40 -1.64
C LYS A 39 -25.17 -18.79 -2.24
N THR A 40 -24.73 -19.75 -1.42
CA THR A 40 -24.50 -21.15 -1.82
C THR A 40 -25.70 -21.76 -2.55
N LEU A 41 -26.92 -21.37 -2.18
CA LEU A 41 -28.15 -21.87 -2.79
C LEU A 41 -28.18 -21.66 -4.31
N ILE A 42 -27.58 -20.57 -4.79
CA ILE A 42 -27.51 -20.27 -6.23
C ILE A 42 -26.58 -21.24 -6.95
N GLY A 43 -25.48 -21.65 -6.30
CA GLY A 43 -24.62 -22.71 -6.81
C GLY A 43 -25.30 -24.08 -6.78
N GLU A 44 -26.06 -24.39 -5.73
CA GLU A 44 -26.87 -25.63 -5.66
C GLU A 44 -27.94 -25.66 -6.76
N PHE A 45 -28.60 -24.54 -7.03
CA PHE A 45 -29.56 -24.43 -8.12
C PHE A 45 -28.90 -24.69 -9.49
N ALA A 46 -27.72 -24.12 -9.73
CA ALA A 46 -26.96 -24.37 -10.96
C ALA A 46 -26.62 -25.85 -11.14
N ILE A 47 -26.28 -26.54 -10.04
CA ILE A 47 -26.06 -27.99 -10.02
C ILE A 47 -27.35 -28.75 -10.39
N TYR A 48 -28.48 -28.46 -9.75
CA TYR A 48 -29.75 -29.11 -10.08
C TYR A 48 -30.13 -28.90 -11.55
N ARG A 49 -29.90 -27.70 -12.08
CA ARG A 49 -30.17 -27.37 -13.49
C ARG A 49 -29.27 -28.18 -14.42
N GLY A 50 -27.96 -28.18 -14.20
CA GLY A 50 -27.02 -28.95 -15.02
C GLY A 50 -27.34 -30.43 -15.03
N LEU A 51 -27.64 -31.01 -13.86
CA LEU A 51 -28.07 -32.41 -13.76
C LEU A 51 -29.37 -32.69 -14.53
N SER A 52 -30.30 -31.73 -14.60
CA SER A 52 -31.55 -31.91 -15.37
C SER A 52 -31.37 -31.83 -16.88
N HIS A 53 -30.25 -31.30 -17.34
CA HIS A 53 -29.86 -31.22 -18.75
C HIS A 53 -28.82 -32.29 -19.13
N ASP A 54 -28.49 -33.20 -18.22
CA ASP A 54 -27.38 -34.16 -18.36
C ASP A 54 -26.03 -33.47 -18.68
N SER A 55 -25.84 -32.25 -18.18
CA SER A 55 -24.64 -31.44 -18.35
C SER A 55 -23.76 -31.44 -17.10
N ARG A 56 -22.49 -31.09 -17.29
CA ARG A 56 -21.50 -30.97 -16.21
C ARG A 56 -21.56 -29.59 -15.57
N VAL A 57 -21.27 -29.55 -14.26
CA VAL A 57 -21.21 -28.32 -13.47
C VAL A 57 -19.96 -28.34 -12.60
N PHE A 58 -19.16 -27.27 -12.71
CA PHE A 58 -17.93 -27.13 -11.92
C PHE A 58 -18.15 -26.15 -10.78
N TYR A 59 -17.81 -26.55 -9.56
CA TYR A 59 -17.85 -25.71 -8.38
C TYR A 59 -16.43 -25.43 -7.89
N THR A 60 -15.98 -24.19 -8.09
CA THR A 60 -14.61 -23.78 -7.74
C THR A 60 -14.60 -23.01 -6.43
N THR A 61 -13.58 -23.25 -5.62
CA THR A 61 -13.37 -22.52 -4.36
C THR A 61 -11.90 -22.10 -4.22
N PRO A 62 -11.59 -21.00 -3.50
CA PRO A 62 -10.20 -20.55 -3.35
C PRO A 62 -9.38 -21.41 -2.39
N LEU A 63 -10.01 -22.23 -1.54
CA LEU A 63 -9.32 -22.96 -0.47
C LEU A 63 -9.62 -24.45 -0.54
N LYS A 64 -8.58 -25.29 -0.46
CA LYS A 64 -8.73 -26.76 -0.41
C LYS A 64 -9.69 -27.23 0.68
N ALA A 65 -9.61 -26.62 1.87
CA ALA A 65 -10.52 -26.95 2.98
C ALA A 65 -12.00 -26.70 2.63
N LEU A 66 -12.27 -25.64 1.87
CA LEU A 66 -13.62 -25.32 1.41
C LEU A 66 -14.06 -26.28 0.29
N SER A 67 -13.18 -26.63 -0.65
CA SER A 67 -13.45 -27.67 -1.66
C SER A 67 -13.76 -29.02 -1.01
N ASN A 68 -12.98 -29.46 -0.02
CA ASN A 68 -13.24 -30.71 0.73
C ASN A 68 -14.56 -30.66 1.49
N GLN A 69 -14.92 -29.50 2.04
CA GLN A 69 -16.22 -29.30 2.68
C GLN A 69 -17.37 -29.40 1.66
N LYS A 70 -17.30 -28.67 0.56
CA LYS A 70 -18.33 -28.68 -0.50
C LYS A 70 -18.49 -30.05 -1.13
N PHE A 71 -17.40 -30.78 -1.33
CA PHE A 71 -17.43 -32.16 -1.78
C PHE A 71 -18.27 -33.03 -0.85
N ARG A 72 -18.04 -32.97 0.47
CA ARG A 72 -18.83 -33.73 1.46
C ARG A 72 -20.30 -33.30 1.47
N ASP A 73 -20.56 -31.99 1.47
CA ASP A 73 -21.92 -31.45 1.49
C ASP A 73 -22.70 -31.91 0.23
N PHE A 74 -22.09 -31.81 -0.95
CA PHE A 74 -22.70 -32.22 -2.21
C PHE A 74 -22.79 -33.73 -2.38
N ALA A 75 -21.80 -34.50 -1.91
CA ALA A 75 -21.88 -35.95 -1.93
C ALA A 75 -23.06 -36.47 -1.08
N ASN A 76 -23.31 -35.84 0.08
CA ASN A 76 -24.48 -36.14 0.91
C ASN A 76 -25.81 -35.73 0.24
N GLN A 77 -25.82 -34.63 -0.49
CA GLN A 77 -27.05 -34.07 -1.10
C GLN A 77 -27.41 -34.71 -2.46
N PHE A 78 -26.44 -34.90 -3.34
CA PHE A 78 -26.63 -35.37 -4.72
C PHE A 78 -26.22 -36.84 -4.93
N GLY A 79 -25.56 -37.44 -3.95
CA GLY A 79 -25.06 -38.82 -3.97
C GLY A 79 -23.57 -38.90 -4.34
N GLU A 80 -22.83 -39.77 -3.65
CA GLU A 80 -21.36 -39.91 -3.78
C GLU A 80 -20.92 -40.21 -5.22
N ASN A 81 -21.70 -40.98 -5.99
CA ASN A 81 -21.35 -41.35 -7.36
C ASN A 81 -21.45 -40.18 -8.36
N LYS A 82 -22.18 -39.11 -8.03
CA LYS A 82 -22.40 -37.96 -8.92
C LYS A 82 -21.46 -36.79 -8.67
N VAL A 83 -20.63 -36.88 -7.63
CA VAL A 83 -19.76 -35.78 -7.19
C VAL A 83 -18.31 -36.26 -7.19
N GLY A 84 -17.44 -35.44 -7.77
CA GLY A 84 -15.99 -35.61 -7.74
C GLY A 84 -15.29 -34.43 -7.09
N LEU A 85 -14.02 -34.63 -6.75
CA LEU A 85 -13.14 -33.66 -6.13
C LEU A 85 -11.80 -33.64 -6.86
N LEU A 86 -11.39 -32.45 -7.31
CA LEU A 86 -10.08 -32.23 -7.90
C LEU A 86 -9.35 -31.09 -7.18
N THR A 87 -8.35 -31.43 -6.39
CA THR A 87 -7.39 -30.48 -5.80
C THR A 87 -6.00 -30.77 -6.36
N GLY A 88 -5.00 -29.94 -6.04
CA GLY A 88 -3.61 -30.17 -6.49
C GLY A 88 -3.01 -31.51 -6.02
N ASP A 89 -3.60 -32.12 -4.99
CA ASP A 89 -3.12 -33.32 -4.33
C ASP A 89 -4.09 -34.51 -4.40
N ILE A 90 -5.38 -34.27 -4.59
CA ILE A 90 -6.42 -35.30 -4.52
C ILE A 90 -7.26 -35.28 -5.79
N SER A 91 -7.49 -36.45 -6.37
CA SER A 91 -8.38 -36.66 -7.51
C SER A 91 -9.36 -37.79 -7.18
N ILE A 92 -10.64 -37.47 -7.10
CA ILE A 92 -11.73 -38.41 -6.78
C ILE A 92 -12.84 -38.23 -7.82
N ASN A 93 -13.29 -39.35 -8.40
CA ASN A 93 -14.43 -39.42 -9.31
C ASN A 93 -14.43 -38.33 -10.39
N ARG A 94 -13.34 -38.28 -11.19
CA ARG A 94 -13.08 -37.24 -12.20
C ARG A 94 -14.21 -37.10 -13.25
N GLU A 95 -14.86 -38.20 -13.59
CA GLU A 95 -15.94 -38.22 -14.60
C GLU A 95 -17.31 -37.87 -14.03
N ALA A 96 -17.37 -37.45 -12.76
CA ALA A 96 -18.61 -37.00 -12.15
C ALA A 96 -19.21 -35.80 -12.90
N PRO A 97 -20.55 -35.72 -13.00
CA PRO A 97 -21.24 -34.56 -13.55
C PRO A 97 -21.05 -33.31 -12.68
N ILE A 98 -20.85 -33.49 -11.36
CA ILE A 98 -20.52 -32.40 -10.44
C ILE A 98 -19.06 -32.51 -10.04
N LEU A 99 -18.24 -31.54 -10.41
CA LEU A 99 -16.85 -31.48 -9.97
C LEU A 99 -16.61 -30.30 -9.03
N VAL A 100 -16.19 -30.61 -7.80
CA VAL A 100 -15.69 -29.61 -6.87
C VAL A 100 -14.18 -29.51 -7.03
N MET A 101 -13.65 -28.30 -7.19
CA MET A 101 -12.21 -28.12 -7.36
C MET A 101 -11.70 -26.81 -6.77
N THR A 102 -10.38 -26.61 -6.76
CA THR A 102 -9.84 -25.27 -6.49
C THR A 102 -9.78 -24.43 -7.77
N THR A 103 -9.80 -23.11 -7.64
CA THR A 103 -9.73 -22.20 -8.80
C THR A 103 -8.48 -22.44 -9.64
N GLU A 104 -7.34 -22.77 -9.00
CA GLU A 104 -6.09 -23.09 -9.69
C GLU A 104 -6.20 -24.32 -10.59
N ILE A 105 -6.93 -25.35 -10.16
CA ILE A 105 -7.16 -26.57 -10.95
C ILE A 105 -8.01 -26.25 -12.17
N PHE A 106 -9.08 -25.49 -12.01
CA PHE A 106 -9.91 -25.09 -13.14
C PHE A 106 -9.13 -24.24 -14.15
N ARG A 107 -8.38 -23.25 -13.68
CA ARG A 107 -7.47 -22.45 -14.50
C ARG A 107 -6.47 -23.29 -15.27
N ASN A 108 -5.91 -24.33 -14.65
CA ASN A 108 -4.98 -25.22 -15.33
C ASN A 108 -5.66 -26.05 -16.43
N MET A 109 -6.91 -26.47 -16.23
CA MET A 109 -7.69 -27.10 -17.30
C MET A 109 -7.91 -26.15 -18.48
N LEU A 110 -8.12 -24.85 -18.23
CA LEU A 110 -8.30 -23.86 -19.30
C LEU A 110 -7.04 -23.62 -20.14
N TYR A 111 -5.85 -23.93 -19.62
CA TYR A 111 -4.59 -23.93 -20.37
C TYR A 111 -4.25 -25.28 -21.01
N GLY A 112 -5.03 -26.32 -20.73
CA GLY A 112 -4.79 -27.64 -21.30
C GLY A 112 -5.14 -27.65 -22.78
N GLU A 113 -4.29 -28.29 -23.59
CA GLU A 113 -4.64 -28.72 -24.93
C GLU A 113 -5.20 -30.14 -24.80
N PHE A 114 -6.45 -30.33 -25.24
CA PHE A 114 -7.16 -31.59 -25.14
C PHE A 114 -7.42 -32.16 -26.52
N ASP A 115 -7.32 -33.48 -26.64
CA ASP A 115 -7.76 -34.21 -27.82
C ASP A 115 -9.28 -34.03 -28.01
N GLU A 116 -9.78 -34.06 -29.25
CA GLU A 116 -11.22 -33.93 -29.56
C GLU A 116 -12.12 -34.92 -28.81
N PHE A 117 -11.56 -36.03 -28.30
CA PHE A 117 -12.27 -37.11 -27.61
C PHE A 117 -12.06 -37.13 -26.08
N ASP A 118 -11.30 -36.19 -25.49
CA ASP A 118 -10.97 -36.16 -24.05
C ASP A 118 -10.90 -34.71 -23.52
N ASP A 119 -11.83 -33.83 -23.95
CA ASP A 119 -11.96 -32.46 -23.42
C ASP A 119 -12.69 -32.51 -22.06
N PRO A 120 -12.03 -32.20 -20.93
CA PRO A 120 -12.68 -32.15 -19.62
C PRO A 120 -13.74 -31.04 -19.52
N LEU A 121 -13.72 -30.06 -20.43
CA LEU A 121 -14.72 -29.00 -20.53
C LEU A 121 -15.88 -29.38 -21.47
N GLU A 122 -15.87 -30.57 -22.06
CA GLU A 122 -16.98 -31.08 -22.85
C GLU A 122 -18.27 -31.10 -22.00
N ASN A 123 -19.37 -30.64 -22.60
CA ASN A 123 -20.68 -30.56 -21.93
C ASN A 123 -20.71 -29.78 -20.60
N LEU A 124 -19.76 -28.85 -20.37
CA LEU A 124 -19.76 -27.95 -19.22
C LEU A 124 -20.77 -26.81 -19.40
N GLU A 125 -21.92 -26.88 -18.71
CA GLU A 125 -22.97 -25.87 -18.79
C GLU A 125 -22.61 -24.61 -17.98
N SER A 126 -22.17 -24.80 -16.73
CA SER A 126 -21.87 -23.68 -15.84
C SER A 126 -20.69 -23.93 -14.92
N VAL A 127 -20.01 -22.84 -14.56
CA VAL A 127 -18.98 -22.82 -13.54
C VAL A 127 -19.35 -21.84 -12.44
N ILE A 128 -19.33 -22.33 -11.19
CA ILE A 128 -19.54 -21.54 -10.00
C ILE A 128 -18.17 -21.10 -9.49
N LEU A 129 -17.99 -19.78 -9.37
CA LEU A 129 -16.82 -19.16 -8.79
C LEU A 129 -17.16 -18.65 -7.38
N ASP A 130 -16.97 -19.50 -6.36
CA ASP A 130 -17.35 -19.19 -4.97
C ASP A 130 -16.31 -18.33 -4.25
N GLU A 131 -16.76 -17.38 -3.45
CA GLU A 131 -15.90 -16.38 -2.78
C GLU A 131 -15.07 -15.51 -3.74
N CYS A 132 -15.67 -15.05 -4.85
CA CYS A 132 -15.01 -14.30 -5.93
C CYS A 132 -14.26 -13.01 -5.50
N HIS A 133 -14.57 -12.44 -4.33
CA HIS A 133 -13.79 -11.35 -3.73
C HIS A 133 -12.33 -11.74 -3.38
N TYR A 134 -11.98 -13.03 -3.41
CA TYR A 134 -10.59 -13.49 -3.36
C TYR A 134 -9.74 -13.05 -4.55
N MET A 135 -10.34 -12.43 -5.58
CA MET A 135 -9.60 -11.74 -6.64
C MET A 135 -8.68 -10.62 -6.09
N ASN A 136 -8.97 -10.07 -4.91
CA ASN A 136 -8.09 -9.11 -4.21
C ASN A 136 -6.88 -9.75 -3.50
N ASP A 137 -6.77 -11.08 -3.49
CA ASP A 137 -5.64 -11.76 -2.87
C ASP A 137 -4.36 -11.55 -3.72
N PRO A 138 -3.28 -10.98 -3.18
CA PRO A 138 -2.07 -10.68 -3.96
C PRO A 138 -1.37 -11.90 -4.55
N GLN A 139 -1.56 -13.10 -3.97
CA GLN A 139 -0.90 -14.32 -4.44
C GLN A 139 -1.77 -15.10 -5.43
N ARG A 140 -3.10 -14.98 -5.33
CA ARG A 140 -4.05 -15.81 -6.09
C ARG A 140 -4.94 -15.03 -7.04
N GLY A 141 -5.01 -13.70 -6.95
CA GLY A 141 -5.91 -12.88 -7.73
C GLY A 141 -5.71 -13.02 -9.24
N THR A 142 -4.46 -13.21 -9.71
CA THR A 142 -4.17 -13.50 -11.13
C THR A 142 -4.92 -14.75 -11.63
N VAL A 143 -5.00 -15.81 -10.81
CA VAL A 143 -5.68 -17.06 -11.20
C VAL A 143 -7.17 -16.83 -11.46
N TRP A 144 -7.81 -15.97 -10.66
CA TRP A 144 -9.22 -15.61 -10.83
C TRP A 144 -9.44 -14.85 -12.14
N GLU A 145 -8.59 -13.87 -12.42
CA GLU A 145 -8.68 -13.09 -13.64
C GLU A 145 -8.46 -13.96 -14.89
N GLU A 146 -7.43 -14.80 -14.89
CA GLU A 146 -7.15 -15.77 -15.96
C GLU A 146 -8.32 -16.74 -16.17
N THR A 147 -8.90 -17.25 -15.08
CA THR A 147 -10.04 -18.17 -15.13
C THR A 147 -11.21 -17.57 -15.90
N ILE A 148 -11.54 -16.30 -15.63
CA ILE A 148 -12.65 -15.61 -16.27
C ILE A 148 -12.34 -15.29 -17.73
N ILE A 149 -11.12 -14.82 -18.02
CA ILE A 149 -10.68 -14.45 -19.38
C ILE A 149 -10.65 -15.67 -20.31
N HIS A 150 -10.18 -16.82 -19.81
CA HIS A 150 -10.03 -18.04 -20.60
C HIS A 150 -11.27 -18.96 -20.58
N CYS A 151 -12.27 -18.66 -19.76
CA CYS A 151 -13.50 -19.45 -19.71
C CYS A 151 -14.18 -19.46 -21.09
N PRO A 152 -14.58 -20.64 -21.62
CA PRO A 152 -15.30 -20.72 -22.88
C PRO A 152 -16.59 -19.90 -22.85
N SER A 153 -16.89 -19.18 -23.94
CA SER A 153 -18.10 -18.35 -24.05
C SER A 153 -19.41 -19.15 -23.97
N ARG A 154 -19.36 -20.46 -24.24
CA ARG A 154 -20.50 -21.39 -24.09
C ARG A 154 -20.83 -21.72 -22.63
N THR A 155 -19.90 -21.53 -21.70
CA THR A 155 -20.06 -21.89 -20.29
C THR A 155 -20.52 -20.69 -19.48
N GLN A 156 -21.62 -20.82 -18.73
CA GLN A 156 -22.16 -19.74 -17.90
C GLN A 156 -21.32 -19.54 -16.63
N ILE A 157 -20.92 -18.30 -16.35
CA ILE A 157 -20.15 -17.96 -15.13
C ILE A 157 -21.12 -17.52 -14.04
N ILE A 158 -21.04 -18.16 -12.88
CA ILE A 158 -21.82 -17.80 -11.67
C ILE A 158 -20.83 -17.39 -10.58
N ALA A 159 -20.53 -16.10 -10.48
CA ALA A 159 -19.61 -15.54 -9.51
C ALA A 159 -20.34 -15.18 -8.21
N LEU A 160 -20.03 -15.88 -7.12
CA LEU A 160 -20.61 -15.66 -5.79
C LEU A 160 -19.61 -14.89 -4.93
N SER A 161 -19.98 -13.72 -4.41
CA SER A 161 -19.07 -12.87 -3.66
C SER A 161 -19.69 -12.29 -2.38
N ALA A 162 -18.83 -11.95 -1.42
CA ALA A 162 -19.20 -11.06 -0.34
C ALA A 162 -19.55 -9.66 -0.91
N THR A 163 -20.05 -8.76 -0.07
CA THR A 163 -20.30 -7.38 -0.51
C THR A 163 -18.99 -6.71 -0.92
N ILE A 164 -18.99 -6.10 -2.10
CA ILE A 164 -17.85 -5.39 -2.71
C ILE A 164 -18.35 -4.03 -3.21
N ALA A 165 -17.51 -3.00 -3.14
CA ALA A 165 -17.96 -1.63 -3.41
C ALA A 165 -18.20 -1.36 -4.91
N ASN A 166 -17.47 -2.02 -5.80
CA ASN A 166 -17.47 -1.83 -7.25
C ASN A 166 -17.94 -3.08 -8.01
N ALA A 167 -19.03 -3.70 -7.53
CA ALA A 167 -19.61 -4.89 -8.15
C ALA A 167 -20.04 -4.67 -9.61
N ASP A 168 -20.47 -3.45 -9.93
CA ASP A 168 -20.80 -2.96 -11.26
C ASP A 168 -19.58 -3.01 -12.19
N GLN A 169 -18.40 -2.61 -11.72
CA GLN A 169 -17.17 -2.68 -12.52
C GLN A 169 -16.80 -4.13 -12.83
N LEU A 170 -16.96 -5.04 -11.85
CA LEU A 170 -16.73 -6.46 -12.06
C LEU A 170 -17.71 -7.05 -13.10
N GLN A 171 -19.00 -6.76 -12.97
CA GLN A 171 -20.00 -7.23 -13.94
C GLN A 171 -19.72 -6.72 -15.35
N ASN A 172 -19.47 -5.41 -15.51
CA ASN A 172 -19.16 -4.82 -16.81
C ASN A 172 -17.89 -5.41 -17.44
N TRP A 173 -16.89 -5.75 -16.61
CA TRP A 173 -15.68 -6.41 -17.09
C TRP A 173 -15.94 -7.82 -17.59
N ILE A 174 -16.65 -8.66 -16.81
CA ILE A 174 -17.03 -10.03 -17.23
C ILE A 174 -17.88 -9.96 -18.50
N GLU A 175 -18.81 -9.01 -18.59
CA GLU A 175 -19.62 -8.80 -19.78
C GLU A 175 -18.78 -8.51 -21.04
N LYS A 176 -17.72 -7.72 -20.88
CA LYS A 176 -16.82 -7.37 -21.97
C LYS A 176 -15.89 -8.52 -22.39
N VAL A 177 -15.41 -9.33 -21.45
CA VAL A 177 -14.39 -10.37 -21.76
C VAL A 177 -14.98 -11.74 -22.06
N HIS A 178 -16.17 -12.04 -21.56
CA HIS A 178 -16.80 -13.37 -21.65
C HIS A 178 -18.16 -13.32 -22.36
N GLY A 179 -19.12 -12.53 -21.87
CA GLY A 179 -20.46 -12.44 -22.46
C GLY A 179 -21.55 -11.93 -21.50
N PRO A 180 -22.82 -11.87 -21.92
CA PRO A 180 -23.91 -11.24 -21.18
C PRO A 180 -23.95 -11.61 -19.69
N THR A 181 -23.84 -10.61 -18.82
CA THR A 181 -23.69 -10.82 -17.37
C THR A 181 -24.63 -9.89 -16.60
N VAL A 182 -25.36 -10.42 -15.62
CA VAL A 182 -26.27 -9.66 -14.77
C VAL A 182 -25.68 -9.50 -13.36
N LEU A 183 -25.71 -8.27 -12.84
CA LEU A 183 -25.34 -7.98 -11.45
C LEU A 183 -26.56 -8.11 -10.56
N ILE A 184 -26.39 -8.84 -9.46
CA ILE A 184 -27.41 -9.00 -8.42
C ILE A 184 -26.78 -8.64 -7.09
N ASN A 185 -27.27 -7.56 -6.47
CA ASN A 185 -26.72 -7.04 -5.25
C ASN A 185 -27.76 -7.07 -4.12
N SER A 186 -27.36 -7.56 -2.96
CA SER A 186 -28.21 -7.57 -1.76
C SER A 186 -27.40 -7.16 -0.55
N ASP A 187 -27.77 -6.04 0.08
CA ASP A 187 -27.15 -5.59 1.33
C ASP A 187 -27.82 -6.19 2.58
N LYS A 188 -28.92 -6.95 2.38
CA LYS A 188 -29.73 -7.46 3.48
C LYS A 188 -29.16 -8.77 4.02
N ARG A 189 -28.70 -8.74 5.27
CA ARG A 189 -28.28 -9.94 6.01
C ARG A 189 -29.51 -10.62 6.65
N PRO A 190 -29.70 -11.95 6.52
CA PRO A 190 -30.82 -12.66 7.13
C PRO A 190 -30.84 -12.61 8.66
N VAL A 191 -29.66 -12.68 9.27
CA VAL A 191 -29.49 -12.56 10.73
C VAL A 191 -28.77 -11.24 11.01
N PRO A 192 -29.43 -10.21 11.56
CA PRO A 192 -28.81 -8.91 11.84
C PRO A 192 -27.66 -9.02 12.85
N LEU A 193 -26.74 -8.07 12.80
CA LEU A 193 -25.58 -8.01 13.69
C LEU A 193 -25.72 -6.90 14.74
N ASP A 194 -25.50 -7.26 15.99
CA ASP A 194 -25.34 -6.33 17.10
C ASP A 194 -23.86 -6.18 17.44
N PHE A 195 -23.34 -4.96 17.28
CA PHE A 195 -21.97 -4.63 17.66
C PHE A 195 -21.89 -4.26 19.14
N ILE A 196 -21.02 -4.95 19.86
CA ILE A 196 -20.82 -4.86 21.31
C ILE A 196 -19.35 -4.52 21.59
N PHE A 197 -19.12 -3.61 22.52
CA PHE A 197 -17.81 -3.29 23.06
C PHE A 197 -17.67 -3.86 24.47
N CYS A 198 -16.67 -4.70 24.69
CA CYS A 198 -16.36 -5.28 25.99
C CYS A 198 -15.23 -4.51 26.66
N SER A 199 -15.51 -3.96 27.84
CA SER A 199 -14.52 -3.37 28.74
C SER A 199 -14.41 -4.20 30.02
N VAL A 200 -13.50 -3.83 30.92
CA VAL A 200 -13.46 -4.39 32.30
C VAL A 200 -14.75 -4.19 33.08
N LYS A 201 -15.65 -3.29 32.64
CA LYS A 201 -16.97 -3.05 33.26
C LYS A 201 -18.06 -3.98 32.71
N GLY A 202 -17.78 -4.74 31.66
CA GLY A 202 -18.73 -5.64 30.99
C GLY A 202 -18.99 -5.28 29.53
N LEU A 203 -20.10 -5.83 29.02
CA LEU A 203 -20.53 -5.72 27.62
C LEU A 203 -21.48 -4.52 27.44
N HIS A 204 -21.12 -3.62 26.53
CA HIS A 204 -21.88 -2.41 26.19
C HIS A 204 -22.21 -2.41 24.70
N PRO A 205 -23.39 -1.92 24.25
CA PRO A 205 -23.63 -1.66 22.83
C PRO A 205 -22.55 -0.71 22.28
N LEU A 206 -21.95 -1.05 21.15
CA LEU A 206 -20.88 -0.25 20.52
C LEU A 206 -21.45 0.96 19.78
N LEU A 207 -22.53 0.74 19.03
CA LEU A 207 -23.17 1.74 18.19
C LEU A 207 -24.39 2.36 18.88
N ASN A 208 -24.69 3.61 18.53
CA ASN A 208 -25.93 4.28 18.93
C ASN A 208 -27.16 3.65 18.23
N ASN A 209 -28.37 4.00 18.66
CA ASN A 209 -29.61 3.46 18.08
C ASN A 209 -29.78 3.77 16.58
N LYS A 210 -29.03 4.73 16.03
CA LYS A 210 -29.03 5.09 14.60
C LYS A 210 -27.98 4.30 13.79
N GLY A 211 -27.14 3.49 14.43
CA GLY A 211 -26.06 2.73 13.79
C GLY A 211 -24.92 3.55 13.19
N ASN A 212 -24.89 4.87 13.41
CA ASN A 212 -24.00 5.79 12.69
C ASN A 212 -22.92 6.44 13.56
N GLY A 213 -22.80 6.03 14.82
CA GLY A 213 -21.82 6.57 15.74
C GLY A 213 -21.72 5.78 17.03
N ILE A 214 -20.75 6.12 17.86
CA ILE A 214 -20.45 5.42 19.12
C ILE A 214 -21.61 5.60 20.12
N HIS A 215 -21.94 4.53 20.83
CA HIS A 215 -22.95 4.56 21.89
C HIS A 215 -22.49 5.46 23.06
N PRO A 216 -23.36 6.28 23.69
CA PRO A 216 -22.97 7.19 24.78
C PRO A 216 -22.29 6.53 25.99
N ASN A 217 -22.65 5.28 26.28
CA ASN A 217 -22.05 4.51 27.39
C ASN A 217 -20.61 4.05 27.12
N CYS A 218 -20.17 4.06 25.85
CA CYS A 218 -18.81 3.75 25.46
C CYS A 218 -17.91 4.99 25.63
N LYS A 219 -17.39 5.19 26.84
CA LYS A 219 -16.46 6.30 27.11
C LYS A 219 -15.15 6.12 26.34
N ILE A 220 -14.83 7.09 25.47
CA ILE A 220 -13.53 7.17 24.79
C ILE A 220 -12.46 7.53 25.83
N TRP A 221 -11.46 6.67 26.00
CA TRP A 221 -10.33 6.97 26.87
C TRP A 221 -9.52 8.14 26.30
N ARG A 222 -9.20 9.11 27.15
CA ARG A 222 -8.31 10.24 26.84
C ARG A 222 -7.27 10.32 27.94
N ALA A 223 -6.01 10.55 27.57
CA ALA A 223 -4.97 10.77 28.56
C ALA A 223 -5.37 11.95 29.47
N PRO A 224 -5.26 11.81 30.82
CA PRO A 224 -5.56 12.90 31.73
C PRO A 224 -4.69 14.12 31.40
N LYS A 225 -5.30 15.26 31.07
CA LYS A 225 -4.57 16.52 30.90
C LYS A 225 -4.10 17.01 32.28
N GLY A 226 -2.79 17.06 32.53
CA GLY A 226 -2.22 17.92 33.58
C GLY A 226 -1.53 17.28 34.80
N GLN A 227 -1.20 15.98 34.84
CA GLN A 227 -0.39 15.44 35.94
C GLN A 227 1.11 15.39 35.60
N LYS A 228 1.81 16.53 35.73
CA LYS A 228 3.27 16.51 35.97
C LYS A 228 3.48 16.14 37.43
N ILE A 229 3.50 14.84 37.74
CA ILE A 229 3.92 14.36 39.05
C ILE A 229 5.40 14.72 39.23
N ARG A 230 5.69 15.54 40.24
CA ARG A 230 7.06 15.95 40.62
C ARG A 230 7.96 14.72 40.74
N GLY A 231 8.97 14.61 39.87
CA GLY A 231 10.17 13.81 40.12
C GLY A 231 10.17 12.33 39.73
N LYS A 232 9.06 11.73 39.29
CA LYS A 232 9.07 10.40 38.64
C LYS A 232 8.10 10.42 37.45
N VAL A 233 8.56 9.99 36.28
CA VAL A 233 7.71 9.74 35.11
C VAL A 233 6.78 8.57 35.45
N GLY A 234 5.69 8.84 36.15
CA GLY A 234 4.63 7.87 36.38
C GLY A 234 4.04 7.50 35.02
N ARG A 235 4.14 6.23 34.63
CA ARG A 235 3.50 5.73 33.40
C ARG A 235 2.02 6.10 33.44
N ILE A 236 1.53 6.82 32.44
CA ILE A 236 0.11 7.10 32.25
C ILE A 236 -0.62 5.75 32.30
N MET A 237 -1.61 5.62 33.20
CA MET A 237 -2.36 4.37 33.38
C MET A 237 -3.23 4.13 32.14
N GLN A 238 -2.75 3.25 31.26
CA GLN A 238 -3.47 2.82 30.07
C GLN A 238 -4.67 1.94 30.47
N PRO A 239 -5.76 1.93 29.67
CA PRO A 239 -6.89 1.07 29.92
C PRO A 239 -6.45 -0.41 29.95
N LYS A 240 -7.00 -1.17 30.91
CA LYS A 240 -6.76 -2.61 31.03
C LYS A 240 -7.71 -3.37 30.12
N SER A 241 -7.20 -4.44 29.50
CA SER A 241 -8.03 -5.39 28.76
C SER A 241 -8.83 -6.29 29.70
N PRO A 242 -10.08 -6.64 29.36
CA PRO A 242 -10.83 -7.65 30.08
C PRO A 242 -10.13 -9.02 29.96
N SER A 243 -10.21 -9.85 31.00
CA SER A 243 -9.66 -11.22 30.94
C SER A 243 -10.54 -12.13 30.09
N ILE A 244 -9.94 -13.14 29.47
CA ILE A 244 -10.66 -14.10 28.60
C ILE A 244 -11.78 -14.80 29.38
N ALA A 245 -11.50 -15.27 30.60
CA ALA A 245 -12.49 -15.89 31.47
C ALA A 245 -13.69 -14.96 31.76
N PHE A 246 -13.44 -13.67 32.00
CA PHE A 246 -14.49 -12.68 32.24
C PHE A 246 -15.35 -12.45 30.99
N VAL A 247 -14.72 -12.36 29.81
CA VAL A 247 -15.48 -12.19 28.55
C VAL A 247 -16.40 -13.41 28.35
N ILE A 248 -15.86 -14.61 28.43
CA ILE A 248 -16.62 -15.85 28.19
C ILE A 248 -17.74 -16.01 29.21
N SER A 249 -17.51 -15.73 30.50
CA SER A 249 -18.57 -15.82 31.50
C SER A 249 -19.71 -14.83 31.21
N LYS A 250 -19.40 -13.60 30.79
CA LYS A 250 -20.42 -12.61 30.39
C LYS A 250 -21.18 -13.02 29.13
N LEU A 251 -20.54 -13.71 28.19
CA LEU A 251 -21.23 -14.29 27.03
C LEU A 251 -22.15 -15.44 27.44
N ALA A 252 -21.69 -16.33 28.33
CA ALA A 252 -22.50 -17.44 28.84
C ALA A 252 -23.73 -16.93 29.61
N GLU A 253 -23.55 -15.97 30.53
CA GLU A 253 -24.64 -15.32 31.29
C GLU A 253 -25.74 -14.72 30.40
N ARG A 254 -25.37 -14.25 29.19
CA ARG A 254 -26.30 -13.64 28.23
C ARG A 254 -26.77 -14.57 27.12
N ASN A 255 -26.53 -15.88 27.23
CA ASN A 255 -26.86 -16.87 26.19
C ASN A 255 -26.27 -16.53 24.81
N MET A 256 -25.06 -15.96 24.77
CA MET A 256 -24.38 -15.55 23.54
C MET A 256 -23.48 -16.64 22.95
N LEU A 257 -23.41 -17.83 23.55
CA LEU A 257 -22.65 -18.97 23.03
C LEU A 257 -23.45 -19.78 22.00
N PRO A 258 -22.81 -20.47 21.04
CA PRO A 258 -21.37 -20.64 20.87
C PRO A 258 -20.67 -19.41 20.29
N ALA A 259 -19.37 -19.25 20.60
CA ALA A 259 -18.58 -18.11 20.17
C ALA A 259 -17.27 -18.50 19.46
N ILE A 260 -16.92 -17.77 18.41
CA ILE A 260 -15.57 -17.78 17.82
C ILE A 260 -14.80 -16.60 18.36
N TYR A 261 -13.65 -16.85 18.95
CA TYR A 261 -12.80 -15.87 19.60
C TYR A 261 -11.52 -15.68 18.79
N PHE A 262 -11.48 -14.63 17.96
CA PHE A 262 -10.35 -14.34 17.09
C PHE A 262 -9.16 -13.76 17.86
N ILE A 263 -8.02 -14.43 17.77
CA ILE A 263 -6.71 -14.03 18.31
C ILE A 263 -5.68 -14.14 17.19
N PHE A 264 -4.99 -13.05 16.85
CA PHE A 264 -4.03 -13.01 15.72
C PHE A 264 -2.68 -13.70 15.96
N SER A 265 -2.61 -14.61 16.93
CA SER A 265 -1.38 -15.36 17.24
C SER A 265 -1.74 -16.80 17.61
N ARG A 266 -1.10 -17.76 16.94
CA ARG A 266 -1.25 -19.20 17.21
C ARG A 266 -0.96 -19.53 18.68
N ARG A 267 0.22 -19.11 19.16
CA ARG A 267 0.59 -19.18 20.59
C ARG A 267 -0.40 -18.46 21.50
N GLY A 268 -1.06 -17.41 21.00
CA GLY A 268 -2.12 -16.70 21.72
C GLY A 268 -3.39 -17.54 21.88
N CYS A 269 -3.78 -18.30 20.85
CA CYS A 269 -4.90 -19.24 20.90
C CYS A 269 -4.63 -20.36 21.92
N ASP A 270 -3.46 -20.98 21.90
CA ASP A 270 -3.13 -22.05 22.83
C ASP A 270 -3.04 -21.54 24.28
N LYS A 271 -2.39 -20.39 24.50
CA LYS A 271 -2.38 -19.73 25.82
C LYS A 271 -3.77 -19.36 26.31
N ALA A 272 -4.71 -19.06 25.42
CA ALA A 272 -6.08 -18.75 25.82
C ALA A 272 -6.75 -19.97 26.47
N ILE A 273 -6.49 -21.18 25.97
CA ILE A 273 -6.97 -22.43 26.57
C ILE A 273 -6.39 -22.62 27.98
N GLU A 274 -5.08 -22.43 28.14
CA GLU A 274 -4.41 -22.55 29.43
C GLU A 274 -4.97 -21.57 30.47
N ASN A 275 -5.25 -20.33 30.06
CA ASN A 275 -5.79 -19.27 30.92
C ASN A 275 -7.19 -19.58 31.45
N ILE A 276 -7.94 -20.49 30.82
CA ILE A 276 -9.30 -20.88 31.22
C ILE A 276 -9.41 -22.37 31.54
N LYS A 277 -8.32 -22.99 32.01
CA LYS A 277 -8.28 -24.42 32.38
C LYS A 277 -9.36 -24.87 33.37
N ASP A 278 -9.83 -23.96 34.24
CA ASP A 278 -10.82 -24.26 35.27
C ASP A 278 -12.27 -24.05 34.80
N LEU A 279 -12.48 -23.56 33.57
CA LEU A 279 -13.81 -23.29 33.03
C LEU A 279 -14.35 -24.49 32.25
N THR A 280 -15.58 -24.90 32.54
CA THR A 280 -16.32 -25.95 31.80
C THR A 280 -17.61 -25.35 31.25
N LEU A 281 -17.84 -25.49 29.94
CA LEU A 281 -18.97 -24.88 29.22
C LEU A 281 -20.02 -25.89 28.75
N VAL A 282 -19.78 -27.18 29.00
CA VAL A 282 -20.64 -28.28 28.56
C VAL A 282 -21.21 -29.04 29.74
N SER A 283 -22.35 -29.67 29.52
CA SER A 283 -22.95 -30.63 30.42
C SER A 283 -22.17 -31.95 30.45
N TYR A 284 -22.43 -32.79 31.45
CA TYR A 284 -21.79 -34.10 31.58
C TYR A 284 -22.10 -35.02 30.37
N SER A 285 -23.32 -34.97 29.82
CA SER A 285 -23.70 -35.76 28.65
C SER A 285 -22.94 -35.31 27.40
N GLU A 286 -22.86 -34.00 27.15
CA GLU A 286 -22.08 -33.43 26.04
C GLU A 286 -20.59 -33.78 26.18
N ALA A 287 -20.02 -33.68 27.38
CA ALA A 287 -18.63 -34.08 27.63
C ALA A 287 -18.38 -35.58 27.35
N SER A 288 -19.36 -36.44 27.63
CA SER A 288 -19.31 -37.87 27.31
C SER A 288 -19.31 -38.11 25.79
N MET A 289 -20.19 -37.42 25.04
CA MET A 289 -20.23 -37.50 23.57
C MET A 289 -18.91 -37.04 22.94
N ILE A 290 -18.34 -35.94 23.43
CA ILE A 290 -17.02 -35.45 23.00
C ILE A 290 -15.95 -36.49 23.28
N SER A 291 -15.97 -37.11 24.47
CA SER A 291 -14.99 -38.14 24.84
C SER A 291 -15.05 -39.35 23.92
N GLN A 292 -16.24 -39.84 23.57
CA GLN A 292 -16.40 -40.96 22.64
C GLN A 292 -15.79 -40.66 21.26
N LYS A 293 -16.05 -39.47 20.71
CA LYS A 293 -15.47 -39.06 19.42
C LYS A 293 -13.96 -38.87 19.49
N LEU A 294 -13.48 -38.28 20.58
CA LEU A 294 -12.06 -38.13 20.83
C LEU A 294 -11.36 -39.50 20.94
N ASP A 295 -11.99 -40.50 21.56
CA ASP A 295 -11.43 -41.84 21.67
C ASP A 295 -11.36 -42.54 20.29
N VAL A 296 -12.36 -42.37 19.43
CA VAL A 296 -12.33 -42.85 18.03
C VAL A 296 -11.19 -42.16 17.27
N TYR A 297 -11.09 -40.84 17.40
CA TYR A 297 -10.00 -40.09 16.78
C TYR A 297 -8.63 -40.61 17.25
N LEU A 298 -8.42 -40.77 18.56
CA LEU A 298 -7.15 -41.22 19.13
C LEU A 298 -6.78 -42.64 18.68
N LYS A 299 -7.75 -43.54 18.54
CA LYS A 299 -7.54 -44.90 18.03
C LYS A 299 -7.06 -44.89 16.58
N ASN A 300 -7.65 -44.04 15.75
CA ASN A 300 -7.32 -43.92 14.33
C ASN A 300 -6.02 -43.10 14.09
N ASN A 301 -5.62 -42.29 15.07
CA ASN A 301 -4.54 -41.31 14.93
C ASN A 301 -3.48 -41.45 16.05
N GLN A 302 -2.96 -42.66 16.29
CA GLN A 302 -2.08 -42.99 17.43
C GLN A 302 -0.78 -42.18 17.49
N GLU A 303 -0.29 -41.70 16.34
CA GLU A 303 0.91 -40.84 16.26
C GLU A 303 0.62 -39.35 16.50
N ALA A 304 -0.65 -38.92 16.43
CA ALA A 304 -1.04 -37.54 16.12
C ALA A 304 -1.40 -36.63 17.31
N ILE A 305 -1.31 -37.09 18.57
CA ILE A 305 -1.56 -36.20 19.70
C ILE A 305 -0.58 -36.43 20.84
N LYS A 306 0.02 -35.33 21.31
CA LYS A 306 0.88 -35.28 22.50
C LYS A 306 0.29 -34.42 23.62
N ASP A 307 -0.60 -33.47 23.31
CA ASP A 307 -1.05 -32.48 24.29
C ASP A 307 -2.34 -32.91 25.01
N LYS A 308 -2.16 -33.46 26.21
CA LYS A 308 -3.26 -33.78 27.13
C LYS A 308 -4.13 -32.55 27.42
N SER A 309 -3.56 -31.34 27.41
CA SER A 309 -4.29 -30.11 27.73
C SER A 309 -5.34 -29.78 26.66
N GLN A 310 -5.04 -30.01 25.38
CA GLN A 310 -6.00 -29.81 24.29
C GLN A 310 -7.14 -30.83 24.35
N CYS A 311 -6.83 -32.10 24.68
CA CYS A 311 -7.83 -33.14 24.89
C CYS A 311 -8.79 -32.79 26.05
N GLU A 312 -8.23 -32.33 27.18
CA GLU A 312 -9.01 -31.92 28.35
C GLU A 312 -9.83 -30.66 28.07
N ALA A 313 -9.31 -29.71 27.29
CA ALA A 313 -10.06 -28.53 26.86
C ALA A 313 -11.25 -28.91 25.97
N LEU A 314 -11.05 -29.85 25.04
CA LEU A 314 -12.11 -30.32 24.14
C LEU A 314 -13.29 -30.89 24.95
N LYS A 315 -12.99 -31.73 25.96
CA LYS A 315 -13.99 -32.29 26.89
C LYS A 315 -14.75 -31.24 27.70
N ARG A 316 -14.21 -30.03 27.83
CA ARG A 316 -14.84 -28.87 28.50
C ARG A 316 -15.61 -27.97 27.52
N GLY A 317 -15.67 -28.34 26.23
CA GLY A 317 -16.34 -27.58 25.18
C GLY A 317 -15.53 -26.38 24.67
N ILE A 318 -14.20 -26.44 24.78
CA ILE A 318 -13.27 -25.37 24.41
C ILE A 318 -12.22 -25.94 23.45
N ALA A 319 -11.90 -25.23 22.37
CA ALA A 319 -10.86 -25.65 21.42
C ALA A 319 -10.05 -24.47 20.87
N SER A 320 -8.86 -24.74 20.34
CA SER A 320 -8.11 -23.82 19.47
C SER A 320 -8.25 -24.25 18.01
N HIS A 321 -8.16 -23.28 17.09
CA HIS A 321 -8.19 -23.51 15.66
C HIS A 321 -7.22 -22.57 14.94
N HIS A 322 -6.10 -23.12 14.47
CA HIS A 322 -5.12 -22.37 13.68
C HIS A 322 -4.29 -23.29 12.78
N ALA A 323 -3.59 -22.70 11.81
CA ALA A 323 -2.79 -23.43 10.83
C ALA A 323 -1.64 -24.28 11.40
N GLY A 324 -1.22 -24.01 12.64
CA GLY A 324 -0.21 -24.82 13.35
C GLY A 324 -0.72 -26.17 13.87
N LEU A 325 -2.03 -26.41 13.91
CA LEU A 325 -2.62 -27.68 14.31
C LEU A 325 -2.66 -28.66 13.14
N LEU A 326 -2.63 -29.97 13.43
CA LEU A 326 -2.78 -31.00 12.43
C LEU A 326 -4.12 -30.87 11.66
N PRO A 327 -4.15 -31.16 10.34
CA PRO A 327 -5.38 -31.15 9.56
C PRO A 327 -6.52 -31.96 10.19
N ALA A 328 -6.27 -33.23 10.52
CA ALA A 328 -7.26 -34.12 11.13
C ALA A 328 -7.81 -33.58 12.47
N TRP A 329 -6.98 -32.90 13.27
CA TRP A 329 -7.43 -32.29 14.53
C TRP A 329 -8.38 -31.11 14.29
N LYS A 330 -8.08 -30.26 13.30
CA LYS A 330 -8.98 -29.16 12.93
C LYS A 330 -10.33 -29.67 12.44
N GLU A 331 -10.34 -30.73 11.64
CA GLU A 331 -11.58 -31.37 11.17
C GLU A 331 -12.44 -31.88 12.34
N LEU A 332 -11.83 -32.53 13.34
CA LEU A 332 -12.53 -32.94 14.56
C LEU A 332 -13.14 -31.74 15.29
N VAL A 333 -12.39 -30.64 15.46
CA VAL A 333 -12.88 -29.42 16.11
C VAL A 333 -14.04 -28.80 15.34
N GLU A 334 -13.94 -28.74 14.02
CA GLU A 334 -14.99 -28.21 13.13
C GLU A 334 -16.27 -29.05 13.22
N GLU A 335 -16.15 -30.38 13.19
CA GLU A 335 -17.27 -31.30 13.32
C GLU A 335 -17.98 -31.14 14.68
N LEU A 336 -17.21 -31.12 15.78
CA LEU A 336 -17.76 -30.97 17.12
C LEU A 336 -18.39 -29.58 17.33
N PHE A 337 -17.86 -28.53 16.68
CA PHE A 337 -18.45 -27.20 16.74
C PHE A 337 -19.78 -27.13 15.99
N GLN A 338 -19.87 -27.73 14.79
CA GLN A 338 -21.12 -27.78 14.02
C GLN A 338 -22.23 -28.55 14.75
N GLN A 339 -21.87 -29.60 15.48
CA GLN A 339 -22.78 -30.36 16.36
C GLN A 339 -23.16 -29.60 17.64
N GLY A 340 -22.56 -28.42 17.88
CA GLY A 340 -22.84 -27.59 19.05
C GLY A 340 -22.20 -28.11 20.35
N LEU A 341 -21.27 -29.07 20.26
CA LEU A 341 -20.56 -29.64 21.41
C LEU A 341 -19.41 -28.72 21.87
N ILE A 342 -18.78 -27.99 20.95
CA ILE A 342 -17.82 -26.93 21.29
C ILE A 342 -18.54 -25.59 21.43
N LYS A 343 -18.40 -24.95 22.59
CA LYS A 343 -19.04 -23.67 22.91
C LYS A 343 -18.15 -22.47 22.61
N VAL A 344 -16.83 -22.63 22.71
CA VAL A 344 -15.86 -21.57 22.40
C VAL A 344 -14.70 -22.13 21.58
N VAL A 345 -14.40 -21.48 20.46
CA VAL A 345 -13.20 -21.77 19.65
C VAL A 345 -12.30 -20.54 19.62
N PHE A 346 -11.05 -20.68 20.03
CA PHE A 346 -10.02 -19.65 19.86
C PHE A 346 -9.34 -19.83 18.50
N ALA A 347 -9.58 -18.88 17.60
CA ALA A 347 -9.16 -19.04 16.22
C ALA A 347 -8.26 -17.91 15.72
N THR A 348 -7.37 -18.23 14.78
CA THR A 348 -6.69 -17.21 13.97
C THR A 348 -7.58 -16.72 12.83
N GLU A 349 -7.18 -15.62 12.18
CA GLU A 349 -7.88 -15.01 11.03
C GLU A 349 -8.20 -16.01 9.90
N THR A 350 -7.38 -17.05 9.72
CA THR A 350 -7.57 -18.10 8.71
C THR A 350 -8.95 -18.78 8.77
N LEU A 351 -9.57 -18.86 9.95
CA LEU A 351 -10.91 -19.43 10.10
C LEU A 351 -12.00 -18.50 9.52
N ALA A 352 -11.79 -17.19 9.56
CA ALA A 352 -12.75 -16.22 9.03
C ALA A 352 -12.93 -16.39 7.50
N ALA A 353 -11.92 -16.93 6.83
CA ALA A 353 -11.74 -16.84 5.40
C ALA A 353 -12.32 -18.01 4.57
N GLY A 354 -12.82 -19.11 5.16
CA GLY A 354 -13.41 -20.14 4.29
C GLY A 354 -13.79 -21.50 4.85
N ILE A 355 -14.38 -21.57 6.05
CA ILE A 355 -15.01 -22.82 6.53
C ILE A 355 -16.42 -22.49 7.02
N ASN A 356 -17.42 -23.32 6.70
CA ASN A 356 -18.79 -23.13 7.19
C ASN A 356 -18.89 -23.52 8.67
N MET A 357 -18.43 -22.60 9.51
CA MET A 357 -18.45 -22.69 10.97
C MET A 357 -19.09 -21.42 11.57
N PRO A 358 -20.41 -21.20 11.41
CA PRO A 358 -21.07 -20.00 11.92
C PRO A 358 -21.32 -20.13 13.43
N ALA A 359 -21.09 -19.04 14.17
CA ALA A 359 -21.27 -18.95 15.61
C ALA A 359 -22.43 -18.00 15.94
N ARG A 360 -22.97 -18.08 17.16
CA ARG A 360 -23.91 -17.03 17.62
C ARG A 360 -23.17 -15.71 17.83
N THR A 361 -21.93 -15.79 18.34
CA THR A 361 -21.09 -14.63 18.62
C THR A 361 -19.71 -14.75 17.99
N THR A 362 -19.21 -13.64 17.46
CA THR A 362 -17.79 -13.47 17.16
C THR A 362 -17.17 -12.51 18.18
N VAL A 363 -16.03 -12.86 18.75
CA VAL A 363 -15.20 -11.98 19.58
C VAL A 363 -13.92 -11.64 18.83
N ILE A 364 -13.59 -10.36 18.72
CA ILE A 364 -12.37 -9.86 18.07
C ILE A 364 -11.46 -9.29 19.16
N SER A 365 -10.35 -9.98 19.44
CA SER A 365 -9.53 -9.69 20.64
C SER A 365 -8.69 -8.41 20.54
N SER A 366 -8.41 -7.95 19.32
CA SER A 366 -7.56 -6.80 18.99
C SER A 366 -8.06 -6.18 17.70
N LEU A 367 -7.88 -4.86 17.51
CA LEU A 367 -8.24 -4.19 16.26
C LEU A 367 -7.01 -3.84 15.40
N SER A 368 -5.83 -4.25 15.85
CA SER A 368 -4.60 -4.27 15.08
C SER A 368 -3.98 -5.65 15.05
N LYS A 369 -3.17 -5.88 14.02
CA LYS A 369 -2.31 -7.06 13.87
C LYS A 369 -0.88 -6.65 13.53
N ARG A 370 0.05 -7.57 13.76
CA ARG A 370 1.45 -7.40 13.40
C ARG A 370 1.66 -7.90 11.97
N THR A 371 2.22 -7.06 11.13
CA THR A 371 2.72 -7.32 9.77
C THR A 371 4.25 -7.30 9.76
N GLU A 372 4.84 -7.58 8.61
CA GLU A 372 6.30 -7.47 8.41
C GLU A 372 6.79 -6.03 8.67
N ASP A 373 6.02 -5.04 8.22
CA ASP A 373 6.32 -3.60 8.37
C ASP A 373 5.93 -3.01 9.74
N GLY A 374 5.45 -3.82 10.69
CA GLY A 374 5.11 -3.36 12.05
C GLY A 374 3.69 -3.69 12.49
N HIS A 375 3.00 -2.79 13.19
CA HIS A 375 1.61 -2.99 13.60
C HIS A 375 0.68 -2.12 12.77
N ARG A 376 -0.36 -2.72 12.18
CA ARG A 376 -1.42 -1.99 11.46
C ARG A 376 -2.80 -2.32 11.99
N LEU A 377 -3.72 -1.37 11.86
CA LEU A 377 -5.15 -1.62 12.08
C LEU A 377 -5.67 -2.64 11.06
N LEU A 378 -6.71 -3.36 11.44
CA LEU A 378 -7.45 -4.23 10.53
C LEU A 378 -8.09 -3.42 9.42
N PHE A 379 -8.12 -4.00 8.22
CA PHE A 379 -8.93 -3.45 7.13
C PHE A 379 -10.41 -3.76 7.35
N SER A 380 -11.27 -2.97 6.71
CA SER A 380 -12.72 -3.16 6.73
C SER A 380 -13.12 -4.57 6.30
N SER A 381 -12.49 -5.11 5.24
CA SER A 381 -12.75 -6.47 4.74
C SER A 381 -12.44 -7.54 5.79
N GLU A 382 -11.27 -7.47 6.44
CA GLU A 382 -10.85 -8.41 7.49
C GLU A 382 -11.84 -8.40 8.67
N PHE A 383 -12.26 -7.20 9.08
CA PHE A 383 -13.26 -7.03 10.15
C PHE A 383 -14.64 -7.58 9.75
N LEU A 384 -15.09 -7.30 8.52
CA LEU A 384 -16.37 -7.75 7.99
C LEU A 384 -16.42 -9.27 7.79
N GLN A 385 -15.31 -9.91 7.38
CA GLN A 385 -15.21 -11.37 7.29
C GLN A 385 -15.33 -12.05 8.66
N MET A 386 -14.63 -11.52 9.68
CA MET A 386 -14.72 -12.07 11.04
C MET A 386 -16.12 -11.87 11.65
N SER A 387 -16.68 -10.66 11.56
CA SER A 387 -18.03 -10.35 12.03
C SER A 387 -19.11 -11.09 11.23
N GLY A 388 -18.83 -11.40 9.96
CA GLY A 388 -19.60 -12.26 9.08
C GLY A 388 -19.93 -13.64 9.66
N ARG A 389 -19.11 -14.15 10.58
CA ARG A 389 -19.31 -15.46 11.22
C ARG A 389 -20.35 -15.46 12.35
N ALA A 390 -20.80 -14.29 12.82
CA ALA A 390 -21.78 -14.17 13.90
C ALA A 390 -23.23 -14.26 13.40
N GLY A 391 -24.08 -15.02 14.08
CA GLY A 391 -25.48 -15.25 13.71
C GLY A 391 -25.64 -16.43 12.75
N ARG A 392 -26.30 -17.49 13.22
CA ARG A 392 -26.57 -18.71 12.45
C ARG A 392 -27.97 -18.65 11.84
N ARG A 393 -28.06 -18.65 10.50
CA ARG A 393 -29.35 -18.68 9.79
C ARG A 393 -30.19 -19.87 10.25
N GLY A 394 -31.46 -19.62 10.57
CA GLY A 394 -32.39 -20.65 11.06
C GLY A 394 -32.21 -21.08 12.53
N LYS A 395 -31.16 -20.61 13.23
CA LYS A 395 -30.92 -20.93 14.65
C LYS A 395 -30.89 -19.71 15.57
N ASP A 396 -30.45 -18.56 15.06
CA ASP A 396 -30.33 -17.32 15.83
C ASP A 396 -31.14 -16.20 15.18
N ASN A 397 -31.83 -15.41 15.99
CA ASN A 397 -32.54 -14.20 15.54
C ASN A 397 -31.60 -12.99 15.41
N GLN A 398 -30.47 -13.02 16.12
CA GLN A 398 -29.47 -11.96 16.18
C GLN A 398 -28.08 -12.58 16.28
N GLY A 399 -27.11 -12.02 15.55
CA GLY A 399 -25.68 -12.32 15.69
C GLY A 399 -24.98 -11.23 16.49
N TYR A 400 -23.99 -11.59 17.30
CA TYR A 400 -23.26 -10.63 18.14
C TYR A 400 -21.80 -10.51 17.74
N VAL A 401 -21.31 -9.28 17.61
CA VAL A 401 -19.91 -8.97 17.30
C VAL A 401 -19.31 -8.22 18.47
N VAL A 402 -18.43 -8.87 19.22
CA VAL A 402 -17.85 -8.35 20.45
C VAL A 402 -16.41 -7.92 20.20
N THR A 403 -16.14 -6.62 20.28
CA THR A 403 -14.79 -6.05 20.22
C THR A 403 -14.28 -5.78 21.62
N LEU A 404 -12.99 -6.01 21.88
CA LEU A 404 -12.42 -5.86 23.21
C LEU A 404 -11.65 -4.55 23.37
N GLN A 405 -11.70 -3.98 24.58
CA GLN A 405 -10.80 -2.91 24.96
C GLN A 405 -9.35 -3.41 25.05
N THR A 406 -8.44 -2.78 24.33
CA THR A 406 -7.00 -3.02 24.45
C THR A 406 -6.29 -1.80 25.04
N ARG A 407 -4.96 -1.91 25.22
CA ARG A 407 -4.14 -0.77 25.65
C ARG A 407 -4.03 0.31 24.59
N PHE A 408 -4.23 -0.05 23.32
CA PHE A 408 -3.98 0.78 22.16
C PHE A 408 -5.26 1.13 21.40
N GLU A 409 -6.28 0.28 21.47
CA GLU A 409 -7.56 0.47 20.78
C GLU A 409 -8.74 0.48 21.75
N GLY A 410 -9.79 1.21 21.39
CA GLY A 410 -11.04 1.24 22.14
C GLY A 410 -12.26 1.35 21.24
N ALA A 411 -13.34 1.88 21.81
CA ALA A 411 -14.62 1.95 21.13
C ALA A 411 -14.61 2.83 19.86
N LYS A 412 -13.66 3.77 19.76
CA LYS A 412 -13.55 4.64 18.58
C LYS A 412 -13.13 3.84 17.35
N GLU A 413 -12.01 3.15 17.44
CA GLU A 413 -11.48 2.32 16.36
C GLU A 413 -12.49 1.21 16.00
N ALA A 414 -13.10 0.58 17.02
CA ALA A 414 -14.15 -0.43 16.83
C ALA A 414 -15.34 0.13 16.04
N SER A 415 -15.83 1.32 16.39
CA SER A 415 -16.98 1.93 15.71
C SER A 415 -16.68 2.30 14.27
N THR A 416 -15.46 2.78 13.99
CA THR A 416 -15.04 3.11 12.63
C THR A 416 -15.06 1.86 11.74
N LEU A 417 -14.55 0.73 12.25
CA LEU A 417 -14.58 -0.55 11.53
C LEU A 417 -15.98 -1.14 11.41
N ALA A 418 -16.86 -0.92 12.38
CA ALA A 418 -18.24 -1.41 12.31
C ALA A 418 -19.11 -0.64 11.31
N ILE A 419 -18.78 0.62 11.02
CA ILE A 419 -19.52 1.49 10.09
C ILE A 419 -18.84 1.52 8.70
N SER A 420 -17.62 0.97 8.57
CA SER A 420 -16.88 1.07 7.32
C SER A 420 -17.56 0.28 6.20
N LYS A 421 -17.48 0.84 4.99
CA LYS A 421 -17.98 0.19 3.78
C LYS A 421 -17.04 -0.94 3.37
N PRO A 422 -17.55 -1.95 2.64
CA PRO A 422 -16.69 -2.92 1.96
C PRO A 422 -15.67 -2.23 1.06
N ASN A 423 -14.51 -2.88 0.88
CA ASN A 423 -13.48 -2.36 -0.02
C ASN A 423 -13.87 -2.60 -1.49
N SER A 424 -13.29 -1.81 -2.38
CA SER A 424 -13.33 -2.08 -3.82
C SER A 424 -12.45 -3.28 -4.17
N LEU A 425 -12.78 -3.95 -5.27
CA LEU A 425 -11.92 -4.91 -5.93
C LEU A 425 -10.79 -4.19 -6.65
N GLU A 426 -9.57 -4.67 -6.44
CA GLU A 426 -8.34 -4.22 -7.06
C GLU A 426 -7.72 -5.40 -7.80
N SER A 427 -7.31 -5.19 -9.05
CA SER A 427 -6.61 -6.21 -9.83
C SER A 427 -5.28 -6.58 -9.17
N GLN A 428 -5.01 -7.87 -9.08
CA GLN A 428 -3.72 -8.42 -8.66
C GLN A 428 -2.99 -9.11 -9.82
N PHE A 429 -3.54 -9.03 -11.03
CA PHE A 429 -2.95 -9.60 -12.25
C PHE A 429 -1.50 -9.19 -12.43
N THR A 430 -0.62 -10.19 -12.36
CA THR A 430 0.81 -10.04 -12.60
C THR A 430 1.30 -11.23 -13.43
N PRO A 431 1.96 -11.01 -14.58
CA PRO A 431 2.52 -12.11 -15.37
C PRO A 431 3.55 -12.93 -14.58
N SER A 432 3.45 -14.26 -14.66
CA SER A 432 4.45 -15.20 -14.13
C SER A 432 5.20 -15.93 -15.26
N TYR A 433 6.31 -16.60 -14.95
CA TYR A 433 7.01 -17.44 -15.93
C TYR A 433 6.10 -18.54 -16.50
N GLY A 434 5.33 -19.19 -15.63
CA GLY A 434 4.36 -20.20 -16.05
C GLY A 434 3.30 -19.62 -17.01
N MET A 435 2.77 -18.43 -16.73
CA MET A 435 1.83 -17.76 -17.65
C MET A 435 2.45 -17.51 -19.02
N VAL A 436 3.66 -16.96 -19.07
CA VAL A 436 4.35 -16.66 -20.34
C VAL A 436 4.52 -17.92 -21.18
N LEU A 437 5.01 -19.00 -20.57
CA LEU A 437 5.21 -20.27 -21.27
C LEU A 437 3.89 -20.87 -21.75
N ASN A 438 2.83 -20.80 -20.94
CA ASN A 438 1.52 -21.32 -21.32
C ASN A 438 0.88 -20.52 -22.46
N LEU A 439 0.96 -19.20 -22.41
CA LEU A 439 0.41 -18.34 -23.45
C LEU A 439 1.16 -18.47 -24.76
N LEU A 440 2.50 -18.56 -24.73
CA LEU A 440 3.30 -18.75 -25.95
C LEU A 440 3.17 -20.16 -26.53
N GLN A 441 2.84 -21.16 -25.71
CA GLN A 441 2.57 -22.52 -26.19
C GLN A 441 1.30 -22.56 -27.06
N SER A 442 0.22 -21.93 -26.62
CA SER A 442 -1.10 -22.06 -27.27
C SER A 442 -1.51 -20.86 -28.13
N TYR A 443 -0.82 -19.73 -28.02
CA TYR A 443 -1.20 -18.49 -28.71
C TYR A 443 -0.02 -17.75 -29.32
N THR A 444 -0.28 -17.00 -30.39
CA THR A 444 0.69 -16.06 -30.96
C THR A 444 0.99 -14.92 -29.98
N LEU A 445 2.13 -14.25 -30.16
CA LEU A 445 2.51 -13.10 -29.31
C LEU A 445 1.46 -11.98 -29.32
N GLU A 446 0.86 -11.71 -30.48
CA GLU A 446 -0.21 -10.72 -30.63
C GLU A 446 -1.46 -11.11 -29.86
N LYS A 447 -1.85 -12.38 -29.93
CA LYS A 447 -3.01 -12.89 -29.19
C LYS A 447 -2.76 -12.91 -27.69
N SER A 448 -1.54 -13.27 -27.26
CA SER A 448 -1.10 -13.16 -25.86
C SER A 448 -1.17 -11.73 -25.33
N LYS A 449 -0.75 -10.74 -26.13
CA LYS A 449 -0.89 -9.32 -25.79
C LYS A 449 -2.35 -8.91 -25.62
N GLU A 450 -3.23 -9.36 -26.51
CA GLU A 450 -4.66 -9.11 -26.42
C GLU A 450 -5.24 -9.66 -25.11
N LEU A 451 -4.90 -10.89 -24.74
CA LEU A 451 -5.38 -11.54 -23.51
C LEU A 451 -4.92 -10.81 -22.25
N ILE A 452 -3.67 -10.36 -22.19
CA ILE A 452 -3.16 -9.56 -21.05
C ILE A 452 -3.91 -8.23 -20.93
N LYS A 453 -4.24 -7.59 -22.06
CA LYS A 453 -5.05 -6.36 -22.09
C LYS A 453 -6.51 -6.58 -21.68
N ARG A 454 -6.98 -7.83 -21.59
CA ARG A 454 -8.31 -8.18 -21.06
C ARG A 454 -8.32 -8.30 -19.53
N SER A 455 -7.20 -8.14 -18.83
CA SER A 455 -7.16 -8.14 -17.36
C SER A 455 -8.11 -7.10 -16.75
N PHE A 456 -8.58 -7.37 -15.55
CA PHE A 456 -9.46 -6.47 -14.80
C PHE A 456 -8.76 -5.14 -14.52
N GLY A 457 -7.45 -5.17 -14.24
CA GLY A 457 -6.64 -3.97 -14.06
C GLY A 457 -6.61 -3.08 -15.31
N SER A 458 -6.42 -3.67 -16.49
CA SER A 458 -6.50 -2.93 -17.77
C SER A 458 -7.90 -2.36 -18.00
N PHE A 459 -8.96 -3.08 -17.63
CA PHE A 459 -10.33 -2.57 -17.73
C PHE A 459 -10.61 -1.37 -16.81
N LEU A 460 -10.24 -1.47 -15.53
CA LEU A 460 -10.38 -0.36 -14.57
C LEU A 460 -9.61 0.86 -15.04
N TYR A 461 -8.38 0.64 -15.53
CA TYR A 461 -7.55 1.69 -16.09
C TYR A 461 -8.18 2.36 -17.31
N LEU A 462 -8.80 1.62 -18.23
CA LEU A 462 -9.54 2.22 -19.36
C LEU A 462 -10.67 3.14 -18.86
N GLY A 463 -11.35 2.77 -17.77
CA GLY A 463 -12.32 3.64 -17.11
C GLY A 463 -11.68 4.91 -16.53
N GLU A 464 -10.63 4.77 -15.71
CA GLU A 464 -9.94 5.91 -15.07
C GLU A 464 -9.26 6.85 -16.07
N SER A 465 -8.66 6.29 -17.12
CA SER A 465 -7.98 7.04 -18.18
C SER A 465 -8.92 8.01 -18.89
N SER A 466 -10.21 7.73 -18.97
CA SER A 466 -11.19 8.70 -19.50
C SER A 466 -11.21 9.99 -18.66
N GLY A 467 -11.15 9.88 -17.33
CA GLY A 467 -11.10 11.02 -16.42
C GLY A 467 -9.77 11.77 -16.50
N GLU A 468 -8.64 11.05 -16.53
CA GLU A 468 -7.31 11.66 -16.69
C GLU A 468 -7.14 12.32 -18.07
N ASN A 469 -7.70 11.73 -19.14
CA ASN A 469 -7.69 12.31 -20.47
C ASN A 469 -8.49 13.63 -20.51
N ILE A 470 -9.63 13.72 -19.82
CA ILE A 470 -10.36 14.99 -19.67
C ILE A 470 -9.51 16.04 -18.95
N ILE A 471 -8.76 15.66 -17.92
CA ILE A 471 -7.84 16.57 -17.21
C ILE A 471 -6.73 17.03 -18.16
N ILE A 472 -6.12 16.12 -18.89
CA ILE A 472 -5.09 16.42 -19.90
C ILE A 472 -5.64 17.36 -20.97
N GLU A 473 -6.85 17.11 -21.49
CA GLU A 473 -7.50 17.99 -22.48
C GLU A 473 -7.73 19.40 -21.94
N ASN A 474 -8.14 19.53 -20.67
CA ASN A 474 -8.31 20.83 -20.03
C ASN A 474 -6.97 21.57 -19.85
N LEU A 475 -5.91 20.84 -19.44
CA LEU A 475 -4.56 21.41 -19.34
C LEU A 475 -4.00 21.79 -20.73
N ASP A 476 -4.25 20.99 -21.76
CA ASP A 476 -3.87 21.29 -23.15
C ASP A 476 -4.61 22.55 -23.65
N LYS A 477 -5.90 22.74 -23.31
CA LYS A 477 -6.65 23.98 -23.59
C LYS A 477 -6.04 25.20 -22.88
N ASP A 478 -5.76 25.10 -21.58
CA ASP A 478 -5.11 26.16 -20.80
C ASP A 478 -3.75 26.54 -21.40
N LEU A 479 -2.96 25.54 -21.80
CA LEU A 479 -1.66 25.72 -22.43
C LEU A 479 -1.79 26.44 -23.77
N VAL A 480 -2.78 26.08 -24.60
CA VAL A 480 -3.05 26.75 -25.87
C VAL A 480 -3.44 28.21 -25.65
N GLU A 481 -4.28 28.51 -24.65
CA GLU A 481 -4.64 29.88 -24.31
C GLU A 481 -3.43 30.70 -23.83
N LEU A 482 -2.61 30.14 -22.94
CA LEU A 482 -1.38 30.78 -22.46
C LEU A 482 -0.40 31.03 -23.61
N LYS A 483 -0.20 30.06 -24.50
CA LYS A 483 0.67 30.19 -25.68
C LYS A 483 0.15 31.24 -26.67
N LYS A 484 -1.18 31.38 -26.83
CA LYS A 484 -1.79 32.47 -27.62
C LYS A 484 -1.49 33.84 -27.02
N ILE A 485 -1.63 34.00 -25.71
CA ILE A 485 -1.32 35.26 -25.02
C ILE A 485 0.17 35.62 -25.18
N THR A 486 1.06 34.63 -25.19
CA THR A 486 2.51 34.84 -25.32
C THR A 486 3.03 34.70 -26.76
N SER A 487 2.18 34.58 -27.78
CA SER A 487 2.59 34.23 -29.16
C SER A 487 3.58 35.22 -29.77
N ASN A 488 3.47 36.49 -29.37
CA ASN A 488 4.27 37.59 -29.90
C ASN A 488 5.57 37.80 -29.10
N VAL A 489 5.82 37.00 -28.06
CA VAL A 489 6.97 37.14 -27.15
C VAL A 489 8.04 36.11 -27.51
N SER A 490 9.20 36.59 -27.96
CA SER A 490 10.40 35.76 -28.08
C SER A 490 11.02 35.59 -26.70
N TRP A 491 11.02 34.35 -26.17
CA TRP A 491 11.58 34.07 -24.84
C TRP A 491 13.09 34.31 -24.77
N LYS A 492 13.80 34.14 -25.89
CA LYS A 492 15.24 34.45 -26.00
C LYS A 492 15.50 35.95 -25.81
N ASP A 493 14.66 36.78 -26.42
CA ASP A 493 14.75 38.24 -26.29
C ASP A 493 14.30 38.70 -24.90
N PHE A 494 13.30 38.04 -24.31
CA PHE A 494 12.89 38.30 -22.93
C PHE A 494 14.01 38.02 -21.92
N ASP A 495 14.76 36.92 -22.10
CA ASP A 495 15.90 36.58 -21.23
C ASP A 495 17.06 37.58 -21.35
N ALA A 496 17.34 38.06 -22.57
CA ALA A 496 18.33 39.11 -22.79
C ALA A 496 17.93 40.43 -22.11
N TYR A 497 16.65 40.81 -22.25
CA TYR A 497 16.08 41.99 -21.61
C TYR A 497 16.15 41.95 -20.09
N GLU A 498 15.85 40.80 -19.47
CA GLU A 498 15.94 40.64 -18.03
C GLU A 498 17.37 40.76 -17.50
N LYS A 499 18.35 40.20 -18.22
CA LYS A 499 19.77 40.37 -17.88
C LYS A 499 20.17 41.84 -17.88
N LEU A 500 19.72 42.60 -18.88
CA LEU A 500 19.97 44.04 -18.96
C LEU A 500 19.31 44.80 -17.81
N ARG A 501 18.05 44.50 -17.44
CA ARG A 501 17.39 45.14 -16.28
C ARG A 501 18.06 44.81 -14.95
N ASN A 502 18.53 43.58 -14.76
CA ASN A 502 19.26 43.20 -13.56
C ASN A 502 20.60 43.93 -13.47
N ARG A 503 21.34 44.01 -14.58
CA ARG A 503 22.57 44.81 -14.68
C ARG A 503 22.29 46.27 -14.32
N LEU A 504 21.28 46.89 -14.93
CA LEU A 504 20.88 48.27 -14.62
C LEU A 504 20.59 48.50 -13.13
N LYS A 505 19.92 47.54 -12.48
CA LYS A 505 19.61 47.61 -11.04
C LYS A 505 20.88 47.56 -10.18
N GLU A 506 21.85 46.74 -10.56
CA GLU A 506 23.15 46.64 -9.87
C GLU A 506 23.97 47.93 -10.05
N GLU A 507 24.03 48.45 -11.26
CA GLU A 507 24.76 49.69 -11.58
C GLU A 507 24.18 50.91 -10.83
N ARG A 508 22.84 51.03 -10.75
CA ARG A 508 22.16 52.05 -9.92
C ARG A 508 22.45 51.91 -8.42
N ARG A 509 22.70 50.68 -7.94
CA ARG A 509 23.08 50.44 -6.54
C ARG A 509 24.52 50.89 -6.30
N LEU A 510 25.43 50.63 -7.24
CA LEU A 510 26.82 51.08 -7.18
C LEU A 510 26.93 52.61 -7.14
N LEU A 511 26.16 53.30 -7.98
CA LEU A 511 26.13 54.77 -7.98
C LEU A 511 25.80 55.36 -6.60
N LYS A 512 24.76 54.84 -5.93
CA LYS A 512 24.38 55.30 -4.58
C LYS A 512 25.47 55.11 -3.53
N ILE A 513 26.29 54.07 -3.69
CA ILE A 513 27.41 53.79 -2.79
C ILE A 513 28.52 54.83 -3.02
N LEU A 514 28.85 55.12 -4.28
CA LEU A 514 29.87 56.11 -4.65
C LEU A 514 29.48 57.52 -4.21
N GLU A 515 28.22 57.94 -4.43
CA GLU A 515 27.71 59.26 -3.99
C GLU A 515 27.76 59.44 -2.47
N LYS A 516 27.59 58.35 -1.72
CA LYS A 516 27.69 58.38 -0.25
C LYS A 516 29.15 58.54 0.19
N GLN A 517 30.06 57.79 -0.41
CA GLN A 517 31.50 57.85 -0.10
C GLN A 517 32.10 59.22 -0.42
N SER A 518 31.70 59.86 -1.53
CA SER A 518 32.17 61.20 -1.89
C SER A 518 31.71 62.27 -0.88
N ALA A 519 30.48 62.16 -0.37
CA ALA A 519 29.94 63.08 0.62
C ALA A 519 30.64 62.96 2.00
N GLU A 520 30.99 61.73 2.41
CA GLU A 520 31.72 61.49 3.67
C GLU A 520 33.12 62.11 3.63
N LYS A 521 33.87 61.91 2.54
CA LYS A 521 35.22 62.47 2.36
C LYS A 521 35.26 64.00 2.43
N LEU A 522 34.30 64.67 1.77
CA LEU A 522 34.20 66.13 1.77
C LEU A 522 33.93 66.70 3.18
N SER A 523 33.08 66.03 3.97
CA SER A 523 32.80 66.45 5.34
C SER A 523 34.06 66.37 6.24
N GLU A 524 34.95 65.41 6.01
CA GLU A 524 36.22 65.31 6.74
C GLU A 524 37.18 66.45 6.37
N GLU A 525 37.32 66.76 5.08
CA GLU A 525 38.15 67.86 4.58
C GLU A 525 37.74 69.22 5.18
N ILE A 526 36.44 69.52 5.18
CA ILE A 526 35.86 70.75 5.76
C ILE A 526 36.10 70.81 7.28
N THR A 527 35.94 69.68 7.98
CA THR A 527 36.16 69.60 9.44
C THR A 527 37.62 69.89 9.81
N ASN A 528 38.58 69.47 8.98
CA ASN A 528 40.00 69.71 9.20
C ASN A 528 40.41 71.18 8.95
N ALA A 529 39.74 71.88 8.02
CA ALA A 529 40.03 73.28 7.72
C ALA A 529 39.45 74.26 8.76
N LEU A 530 38.38 73.87 9.46
CA LEU A 530 37.60 74.71 10.38
C LEU A 530 38.37 75.44 11.50
N PRO A 531 39.42 74.89 12.12
CA PRO A 531 40.18 75.58 13.17
C PRO A 531 40.86 76.87 12.69
N TYR A 532 41.30 76.94 11.43
CA TYR A 532 42.11 78.04 10.88
C TYR A 532 41.29 79.22 10.37
N ILE A 533 39.97 79.05 10.28
CA ILE A 533 39.04 80.06 9.74
C ILE A 533 38.75 81.12 10.80
N LYS A 534 38.51 82.37 10.42
CA LYS A 534 38.19 83.42 11.39
C LYS A 534 36.70 83.43 11.74
N ASP A 535 36.38 83.92 12.94
CA ASP A 535 35.00 84.30 13.25
C ASP A 535 34.62 85.47 12.33
N GLY A 536 33.42 85.44 11.74
CA GLY A 536 33.01 86.32 10.66
C GLY A 536 33.18 85.76 9.24
N SER A 537 33.69 84.53 9.07
CA SER A 537 33.76 83.90 7.74
C SER A 537 32.40 83.38 7.26
N LEU A 538 32.18 83.47 5.94
CA LEU A 538 30.96 83.02 5.26
C LEU A 538 31.02 81.52 4.95
N ILE A 539 29.89 80.85 5.16
CA ILE A 539 29.72 79.40 5.01
C ILE A 539 28.36 79.05 4.40
N SER A 540 28.26 77.88 3.78
CA SER A 540 27.00 77.29 3.34
C SER A 540 26.62 76.13 4.25
N ILE A 541 25.44 76.21 4.87
CA ILE A 541 24.97 75.25 5.87
C ILE A 541 23.85 74.41 5.28
N LYS A 542 23.94 73.08 5.43
CA LYS A 542 22.88 72.13 5.08
C LYS A 542 22.47 71.31 6.31
N ALA A 543 21.70 71.93 7.18
CA ALA A 543 21.25 71.33 8.43
C ALA A 543 19.78 70.83 8.33
N PRO A 544 19.39 69.80 9.09
CA PRO A 544 18.00 69.34 9.16
C PRO A 544 17.00 70.46 9.50
N GLN A 545 17.42 71.42 10.33
CA GLN A 545 16.65 72.59 10.76
C GLN A 545 16.23 73.47 9.58
N MET A 546 17.02 73.50 8.50
CA MET A 546 16.73 74.24 7.28
C MET A 546 16.03 73.36 6.21
N LYS A 547 15.33 72.31 6.64
CA LYS A 547 14.72 71.30 5.75
C LYS A 547 15.72 70.72 4.75
N ARG A 548 17.01 70.63 5.13
CA ARG A 548 18.14 70.22 4.27
C ARG A 548 18.33 71.08 3.01
N LYS A 549 17.78 72.30 2.96
CA LYS A 549 18.19 73.31 1.99
C LYS A 549 19.55 73.87 2.38
N ILE A 550 20.30 74.33 1.39
CA ILE A 550 21.59 74.97 1.59
C ILE A 550 21.31 76.44 1.86
N VAL A 551 21.73 76.91 3.03
CA VAL A 551 21.47 78.27 3.50
C VAL A 551 22.81 78.95 3.77
N PRO A 552 23.08 80.10 3.15
CA PRO A 552 24.23 80.93 3.46
C PRO A 552 24.18 81.45 4.90
N GLY A 553 25.33 81.46 5.56
CA GLY A 553 25.46 81.99 6.90
C GLY A 553 26.89 82.41 7.21
N LEU A 554 27.05 82.90 8.43
CA LEU A 554 28.26 83.46 8.96
C LEU A 554 28.62 82.73 10.25
N ILE A 555 29.89 82.44 10.49
CA ILE A 555 30.34 81.92 11.79
C ILE A 555 30.41 83.08 12.79
N CYS A 556 29.54 83.08 13.80
CA CYS A 556 29.58 84.08 14.87
C CYS A 556 30.56 83.69 15.97
N LYS A 557 30.58 82.41 16.35
CA LYS A 557 31.43 81.91 17.44
C LYS A 557 31.68 80.41 17.33
N LYS A 558 32.89 79.98 17.66
CA LYS A 558 33.26 78.56 17.77
C LYS A 558 33.25 78.11 19.23
N ILE A 559 32.54 77.01 19.51
CA ILE A 559 32.49 76.39 20.83
C ILE A 559 33.41 75.18 20.85
N TYR A 560 34.42 75.23 21.72
CA TYR A 560 35.43 74.19 21.85
C TYR A 560 35.15 73.27 23.05
N GLU A 561 35.43 71.99 22.88
CA GLU A 561 35.48 70.97 23.93
C GLU A 561 36.77 70.17 23.74
N SER A 562 37.66 70.16 24.74
CA SER A 562 38.95 69.46 24.69
C SER A 562 39.77 69.75 23.42
N GLN A 563 39.93 71.03 23.09
CA GLN A 563 40.64 71.55 21.89
C GLN A 563 40.01 71.21 20.52
N LYS A 564 38.89 70.48 20.45
CA LYS A 564 38.12 70.27 19.21
C LYS A 564 36.88 71.17 19.17
N ILE A 565 36.52 71.66 17.98
CA ILE A 565 35.29 72.44 17.80
C ILE A 565 34.10 71.48 17.93
N LYS A 566 33.34 71.61 19.01
CA LYS A 566 32.13 70.81 19.27
C LYS A 566 30.95 71.33 18.47
N SER A 567 30.80 72.65 18.41
CA SER A 567 29.67 73.30 17.76
C SER A 567 30.05 74.70 17.29
N LEU A 568 29.35 75.15 16.25
CA LEU A 568 29.50 76.46 15.63
C LEU A 568 28.19 77.20 15.82
N LEU A 569 28.28 78.40 16.36
CA LEU A 569 27.16 79.33 16.45
C LEU A 569 27.22 80.22 15.23
N CYS A 570 26.20 80.11 14.38
CA CYS A 570 26.16 80.75 13.07
C CYS A 570 24.94 81.64 12.94
N LEU A 571 25.06 82.78 12.26
CA LEU A 571 23.94 83.62 11.86
C LEU A 571 23.63 83.37 10.38
N THR A 572 22.40 83.02 10.06
CA THR A 572 21.98 82.75 8.67
C THR A 572 21.43 83.98 7.98
N ILE A 573 21.36 83.93 6.65
CA ILE A 573 20.74 84.95 5.79
C ILE A 573 19.30 85.34 6.22
N ASP A 574 18.56 84.42 6.84
CA ASP A 574 17.18 84.65 7.33
C ASP A 574 17.11 85.32 8.73
N ASN A 575 18.22 85.89 9.21
CA ASN A 575 18.37 86.46 10.55
C ASN A 575 18.05 85.45 11.68
N LEU A 576 18.57 84.23 11.56
CA LEU A 576 18.45 83.18 12.57
C LEU A 576 19.83 82.77 13.07
N PHE A 577 20.03 82.82 14.39
CA PHE A 577 21.15 82.18 15.05
C PHE A 577 20.88 80.69 15.16
N ILE A 578 21.85 79.87 14.77
CA ILE A 578 21.76 78.41 14.84
C ILE A 578 23.05 77.82 15.42
N LEU A 579 22.90 76.87 16.33
CA LEU A 579 24.03 76.14 16.90
C LEU A 579 24.21 74.79 16.20
N ILE A 580 25.15 74.65 15.27
CA ILE A 580 25.32 73.44 14.43
C ILE A 580 26.63 72.71 14.73
N LYS A 581 26.70 71.42 14.36
CA LYS A 581 27.95 70.67 14.29
C LYS A 581 28.73 71.02 13.01
N PRO A 582 30.07 70.91 13.01
CA PRO A 582 30.91 71.04 11.81
C PRO A 582 30.44 70.28 10.57
N SER A 583 29.92 69.05 10.76
CA SER A 583 29.46 68.16 9.68
C SER A 583 28.27 68.68 8.86
N TYR A 584 27.63 69.79 9.28
CA TYR A 584 26.53 70.41 8.54
C TYR A 584 26.99 71.53 7.61
N ILE A 585 28.29 71.85 7.59
CA ILE A 585 28.87 72.79 6.64
C ILE A 585 29.16 72.04 5.33
N VAL A 586 28.72 72.60 4.22
CA VAL A 586 28.91 72.03 2.88
C VAL A 586 29.91 72.82 2.05
N SER A 587 30.12 74.10 2.36
CA SER A 587 31.13 74.93 1.69
C SER A 587 31.60 76.05 2.63
N ILE A 588 32.87 76.44 2.48
CA ILE A 588 33.52 77.53 3.22
C ILE A 588 34.16 78.46 2.20
N PHE A 589 33.91 79.77 2.31
CA PHE A 589 34.38 80.75 1.33
C PHE A 589 35.55 81.54 1.93
N ASN A 590 36.75 80.98 1.85
CA ASN A 590 37.98 81.62 2.36
C ASN A 590 38.42 82.84 1.54
N ASP A 591 38.01 82.93 0.27
CA ASP A 591 38.39 84.02 -0.64
C ASP A 591 37.58 85.31 -0.41
N LEU A 592 36.57 85.27 0.48
CA LEU A 592 35.72 86.41 0.82
C LEU A 592 36.15 87.02 2.16
N ASP A 593 36.17 88.34 2.24
CA ASP A 593 36.50 89.06 3.48
C ASP A 593 35.53 88.70 4.61
N ALA A 594 36.08 88.38 5.78
CA ALA A 594 35.28 88.10 6.97
C ALA A 594 34.57 89.36 7.46
N ILE A 595 33.28 89.24 7.82
CA ILE A 595 32.50 90.34 8.39
C ILE A 595 32.89 90.46 9.87
N ASP A 596 33.27 91.66 10.32
CA ASP A 596 33.61 91.90 11.72
C ASP A 596 32.39 91.70 12.63
N VAL A 597 32.46 90.73 13.56
CA VAL A 597 31.38 90.32 14.46
C VAL A 597 31.55 90.84 15.89
N LEU A 598 32.56 91.68 16.18
CA LEU A 598 32.84 92.15 17.55
C LEU A 598 31.69 92.92 18.22
N GLY A 599 30.87 93.62 17.43
CA GLY A 599 29.68 94.35 17.91
C GLY A 599 28.38 93.56 17.88
N LEU A 600 28.41 92.27 17.53
CA LEU A 600 27.21 91.42 17.44
C LEU A 600 26.91 90.80 18.81
N GLU A 601 25.76 91.13 19.40
CA GLU A 601 25.28 90.44 20.60
C GLU A 601 24.75 89.05 20.23
N VAL A 602 25.40 88.02 20.77
CA VAL A 602 25.11 86.63 20.43
C VAL A 602 24.28 85.97 21.55
N PRO A 603 23.12 85.34 21.24
CA PRO A 603 22.27 84.72 22.25
C PRO A 603 22.96 83.53 22.95
N LYS A 604 22.63 83.30 24.23
CA LYS A 604 23.08 82.10 24.95
C LYS A 604 22.27 80.88 24.49
N MET A 605 22.92 79.97 23.79
CA MET A 605 22.35 78.72 23.27
C MET A 605 23.06 77.52 23.88
N TYR A 606 22.32 76.45 24.19
CA TYR A 606 22.75 75.36 25.06
C TYR A 606 22.90 74.00 24.34
N PHE A 607 22.16 73.73 23.26
CA PHE A 607 22.23 72.43 22.57
C PHE A 607 22.30 72.52 21.04
N SER A 608 22.99 71.57 20.40
CA SER A 608 23.16 71.58 18.95
C SER A 608 21.83 71.34 18.23
N GLY A 609 21.51 72.22 17.30
CA GLY A 609 20.26 72.27 16.55
C GLY A 609 19.27 73.31 17.07
N GLU A 610 19.59 73.99 18.18
CA GLU A 610 18.82 75.12 18.70
C GLU A 610 18.85 76.28 17.69
N VAL A 611 17.72 76.98 17.54
CA VAL A 611 17.53 78.11 16.62
C VAL A 611 16.96 79.28 17.41
N PHE A 612 17.54 80.47 17.26
CA PHE A 612 17.10 81.69 17.92
C PHE A 612 16.94 82.81 16.88
N ARG A 613 15.83 83.56 16.95
CA ARG A 613 15.58 84.64 15.98
C ARG A 613 16.34 85.90 16.39
N GLY A 614 17.08 86.48 15.45
CA GLY A 614 17.82 87.70 15.66
C GLY A 614 16.93 88.93 15.90
N ASP A 615 17.50 89.92 16.58
CA ASP A 615 16.99 91.28 16.74
C ASP A 615 17.28 92.17 15.51
N ASP A 616 16.99 93.47 15.62
CA ASP A 616 17.23 94.43 14.53
C ASP A 616 18.73 94.69 14.29
N MET A 617 19.59 94.52 15.31
CA MET A 617 21.04 94.66 15.15
C MET A 617 21.65 93.51 14.36
N SER A 618 21.28 92.28 14.67
CA SER A 618 21.68 91.08 13.91
C SER A 618 21.10 91.05 12.50
N LYS A 619 19.94 91.69 12.28
CA LYS A 619 19.35 91.86 10.94
C LYS A 619 20.27 92.59 9.98
N CYS A 620 21.00 93.63 10.44
CA CYS A 620 21.98 94.32 9.61
C CYS A 620 23.09 93.39 9.09
N TYR A 621 23.49 92.39 9.88
CA TYR A 621 24.46 91.37 9.46
C TYR A 621 23.85 90.37 8.50
N ALA A 622 22.60 89.95 8.74
CA ALA A 622 21.86 89.07 7.83
C ALA A 622 21.65 89.71 6.45
N ASP A 623 21.32 91.00 6.40
CA ASP A 623 21.19 91.77 5.16
C ASP A 623 22.53 91.87 4.43
N ARG A 624 23.65 92.01 5.15
CA ARG A 624 25.00 91.99 4.57
C ARG A 624 25.37 90.61 4.01
N ILE A 625 25.02 89.52 4.70
CA ILE A 625 25.15 88.15 4.17
C ILE A 625 24.30 88.00 2.90
N PHE A 626 23.10 88.56 2.87
CA PHE A 626 22.22 88.55 1.71
C PHE A 626 22.83 89.28 0.51
N GLU A 627 23.39 90.47 0.71
CA GLU A 627 24.08 91.21 -0.36
C GLU A 627 25.27 90.44 -0.92
N ILE A 628 26.08 89.82 -0.06
CA ILE A 628 27.25 89.03 -0.50
C ILE A 628 26.80 87.75 -1.19
N SER A 629 25.76 87.07 -0.68
CA SER A 629 25.14 85.88 -1.29
C SER A 629 24.49 86.15 -2.64
N LYS A 630 24.10 87.40 -2.94
CA LYS A 630 23.58 87.77 -4.26
C LYS A 630 24.71 88.01 -5.27
N LYS A 631 25.87 88.49 -4.81
CA LYS A 631 27.04 88.77 -5.65
C LYS A 631 27.91 87.52 -5.88
N ASN A 632 27.99 86.63 -4.91
CA ASN A 632 28.74 85.37 -4.96
C ASN A 632 27.76 84.22 -4.72
N ASP A 633 27.77 83.17 -5.56
CA ASP A 633 26.84 82.04 -5.37
C ASP A 633 27.22 81.23 -4.12
N LEU A 634 26.56 81.54 -3.00
CA LEU A 634 26.69 80.84 -1.72
C LEU A 634 25.60 79.76 -1.51
N GLN A 635 24.71 79.54 -2.48
CA GLN A 635 23.57 78.61 -2.36
C GLN A 635 23.82 77.28 -3.09
N THR A 636 24.70 77.29 -4.10
CA THR A 636 25.15 76.07 -4.75
C THR A 636 26.35 75.48 -3.99
N PRO A 637 26.28 74.21 -3.57
CA PRO A 637 27.40 73.53 -2.94
C PRO A 637 28.50 73.34 -3.98
N GLN A 638 29.75 73.65 -3.62
CA GLN A 638 30.89 73.34 -4.46
C GLN A 638 31.17 71.84 -4.36
N TYR A 639 30.51 71.05 -5.21
CA TYR A 639 30.80 69.63 -5.34
C TYR A 639 32.02 69.44 -6.25
N ASP A 640 33.11 68.92 -5.71
CA ASP A 640 34.09 68.23 -6.53
C ASP A 640 33.61 66.78 -6.69
N LEU A 641 32.72 66.54 -7.67
CA LEU A 641 32.24 65.19 -7.97
C LEU A 641 33.42 64.36 -8.46
N THR A 642 33.82 63.35 -7.70
CA THR A 642 34.86 62.41 -8.10
C THR A 642 34.56 61.85 -9.50
N LYS A 643 35.59 61.78 -10.38
CA LYS A 643 35.49 61.26 -11.76
C LYS A 643 34.74 59.92 -11.87
N GLU A 644 34.84 59.09 -10.83
CA GLU A 644 34.18 57.80 -10.70
C GLU A 644 32.64 57.89 -10.64
N VAL A 645 32.07 58.90 -9.97
CA VAL A 645 30.62 59.11 -9.88
C VAL A 645 30.04 59.52 -11.24
N LEU A 646 30.76 60.38 -11.97
CA LEU A 646 30.38 60.82 -13.32
C LEU A 646 30.45 59.67 -14.34
N ALA A 647 31.51 58.87 -14.30
CA ALA A 647 31.65 57.69 -15.16
C ALA A 647 30.53 56.67 -14.91
N GLN A 648 30.15 56.46 -13.65
CA GLN A 648 29.07 55.57 -13.27
C GLN A 648 27.70 56.07 -13.75
N HIS A 649 27.44 57.38 -13.69
CA HIS A 649 26.23 57.99 -14.26
C HIS A 649 26.13 57.77 -15.77
N GLN A 650 27.23 57.97 -16.51
CA GLN A 650 27.27 57.71 -17.95
C GLN A 650 27.01 56.23 -18.29
N GLN A 651 27.60 55.31 -17.52
CA GLN A 651 27.39 53.88 -17.70
C GLN A 651 25.93 53.47 -17.46
N ILE A 652 25.27 54.05 -16.45
CA ILE A 652 23.84 53.85 -16.21
C ILE A 652 23.01 54.35 -17.39
N ASN A 653 23.28 55.56 -17.90
CA ASN A 653 22.54 56.12 -19.04
C ASN A 653 22.63 55.23 -20.29
N ASN A 654 23.83 54.75 -20.64
CA ASN A 654 24.01 53.84 -21.77
C ASN A 654 23.23 52.52 -21.60
N ILE A 655 23.18 51.99 -20.37
CA ILE A 655 22.42 50.77 -20.07
C ILE A 655 20.90 51.06 -20.10
N GLU A 656 20.47 52.25 -19.69
CA GLU A 656 19.06 52.66 -19.78
C GLU A 656 18.59 52.77 -21.23
N GLU A 657 19.39 53.40 -22.10
CA GLU A 657 19.10 53.50 -23.54
C GLU A 657 19.00 52.11 -24.19
N THR A 658 19.95 51.22 -23.90
CA THR A 658 19.89 49.83 -24.42
C THR A 658 18.71 49.03 -23.87
N VAL A 659 18.22 49.34 -22.66
CA VAL A 659 17.00 48.73 -22.09
C VAL A 659 15.74 49.28 -22.76
N THR A 660 15.67 50.57 -23.07
CA THR A 660 14.50 51.20 -23.72
C THR A 660 14.36 50.77 -25.18
N ASP A 661 15.49 50.63 -25.89
CA ASP A 661 15.51 50.24 -27.31
C ASP A 661 15.33 48.74 -27.53
N HIS A 662 15.37 47.94 -26.45
CA HIS A 662 15.26 46.50 -26.54
C HIS A 662 13.86 46.08 -27.07
N PRO A 663 13.76 45.18 -28.06
CA PRO A 663 12.48 44.74 -28.65
C PRO A 663 11.47 44.20 -27.63
N ALA A 664 11.97 43.66 -26.52
CA ALA A 664 11.16 43.12 -25.44
C ALA A 664 10.59 44.17 -24.46
N HIS A 665 11.06 45.43 -24.53
CA HIS A 665 10.55 46.54 -23.71
C HIS A 665 9.06 46.82 -23.99
N ARG A 666 8.59 46.55 -25.22
CA ARG A 666 7.19 46.73 -25.65
C ARG A 666 6.19 45.77 -24.99
N PHE A 667 6.66 44.68 -24.38
CA PHE A 667 5.77 43.63 -23.83
C PHE A 667 5.26 43.93 -22.41
N GLY A 668 5.59 45.09 -21.84
CA GLY A 668 5.00 45.58 -20.59
C GLY A 668 5.50 44.85 -19.33
N ASP A 669 4.57 44.41 -18.47
CA ASP A 669 4.86 43.90 -17.11
C ASP A 669 5.64 42.56 -17.13
N SER A 670 6.96 42.66 -17.01
CA SER A 670 7.87 41.50 -17.01
C SER A 670 7.55 40.47 -15.91
N LYS A 671 6.90 40.88 -14.81
CA LYS A 671 6.49 39.94 -13.75
C LYS A 671 5.35 39.03 -14.21
N LYS A 672 4.40 39.56 -15.00
CA LYS A 672 3.30 38.77 -15.59
C LYS A 672 3.83 37.78 -16.61
N LEU A 673 4.75 38.20 -17.50
CA LEU A 673 5.38 37.33 -18.49
C LEU A 673 6.19 36.19 -17.85
N LYS A 674 6.93 36.47 -16.78
CA LYS A 674 7.59 35.45 -15.96
C LYS A 674 6.60 34.44 -15.39
N LYS A 675 5.47 34.92 -14.86
CA LYS A 675 4.42 34.06 -14.30
C LYS A 675 3.80 33.18 -15.38
N TYR A 676 3.53 33.72 -16.57
CA TYR A 676 3.02 32.96 -17.71
C TYR A 676 4.04 31.93 -18.20
N ARG A 677 5.31 32.28 -18.38
CA ARG A 677 6.36 31.33 -18.79
C ARG A 677 6.48 30.18 -17.79
N LYS A 678 6.52 30.50 -16.50
CA LYS A 678 6.58 29.49 -15.45
C LYS A 678 5.36 28.57 -15.51
N ARG A 679 4.16 29.13 -15.62
CA ARG A 679 2.93 28.33 -15.74
C ARG A 679 2.92 27.45 -17.00
N ILE A 680 3.40 27.94 -18.14
CA ILE A 680 3.51 27.13 -19.37
C ILE A 680 4.44 25.94 -19.14
N ILE A 681 5.63 26.16 -18.57
CA ILE A 681 6.59 25.08 -18.27
C ILE A 681 5.98 24.09 -17.27
N ASP A 682 5.36 24.58 -16.19
CA ASP A 682 4.75 23.73 -15.16
C ASP A 682 3.62 22.87 -15.76
N VAL A 683 2.76 23.45 -16.61
CA VAL A 683 1.65 22.75 -17.28
C VAL A 683 2.17 21.76 -18.33
N GLU A 684 3.17 22.12 -19.12
CA GLU A 684 3.82 21.21 -20.07
C GLU A 684 4.45 19.99 -19.36
N GLN A 685 5.14 20.23 -18.25
CA GLN A 685 5.69 19.16 -17.42
C GLN A 685 4.60 18.29 -16.82
N GLU A 686 3.52 18.90 -16.30
CA GLU A 686 2.39 18.16 -15.72
C GLU A 686 1.69 17.29 -16.78
N ILE A 687 1.44 17.81 -17.98
CA ILE A 687 0.87 17.06 -19.10
C ILE A 687 1.78 15.89 -19.48
N ASN A 688 3.09 16.13 -19.62
CA ASN A 688 4.04 15.07 -19.99
C ASN A 688 4.15 13.99 -18.91
N ILE A 689 4.17 14.36 -17.62
CA ILE A 689 4.17 13.41 -16.50
C ILE A 689 2.90 12.58 -16.52
N ARG A 690 1.72 13.20 -16.67
CA ARG A 690 0.43 12.50 -16.72
C ARG A 690 0.34 11.57 -17.92
N LYS A 691 0.69 12.03 -19.13
CA LYS A 691 0.72 11.20 -20.35
C LYS A 691 1.65 10.00 -20.18
N LYS A 692 2.86 10.22 -19.64
CA LYS A 692 3.81 9.14 -19.38
C LYS A 692 3.29 8.14 -18.34
N LEU A 693 2.71 8.61 -17.24
CA LEU A 693 2.12 7.73 -16.22
C LEU A 693 0.96 6.90 -16.78
N LEU A 694 0.16 7.46 -17.68
CA LEU A 694 -0.89 6.73 -18.39
C LEU A 694 -0.28 5.64 -19.31
N GLU A 695 0.68 5.99 -20.17
CA GLU A 695 1.35 5.00 -21.04
C GLU A 695 2.05 3.89 -20.26
N ASP A 696 2.74 4.23 -19.17
CA ASP A 696 3.45 3.29 -18.30
C ASP A 696 2.46 2.34 -17.61
N LYS A 697 1.32 2.85 -17.13
CA LYS A 697 0.28 2.02 -16.51
C LYS A 697 -0.42 1.10 -17.51
N GLU A 698 -0.76 1.60 -18.70
CA GLU A 698 -1.44 0.80 -19.72
C GLU A 698 -0.60 -0.40 -20.15
N ASN A 699 0.72 -0.19 -20.29
CA ASN A 699 1.62 -1.20 -20.82
C ASN A 699 2.43 -1.92 -19.74
N HIS A 700 2.17 -1.67 -18.44
CA HIS A 700 2.96 -2.25 -17.35
C HIS A 700 3.00 -3.78 -17.42
N ASN A 701 1.82 -4.42 -17.44
CA ASN A 701 1.72 -5.88 -17.47
C ASN A 701 2.32 -6.46 -18.77
N TRP A 702 2.14 -5.77 -19.90
CA TRP A 702 2.74 -6.19 -21.17
C TRP A 702 4.27 -6.09 -21.15
N LYS A 703 4.81 -5.01 -20.57
CA LYS A 703 6.25 -4.83 -20.41
C LYS A 703 6.84 -5.93 -19.53
N THR A 704 6.23 -6.20 -18.38
CA THR A 704 6.60 -7.31 -17.50
C THR A 704 6.59 -8.65 -18.25
N PHE A 705 5.55 -8.90 -19.06
CA PHE A 705 5.47 -10.10 -19.90
C PHE A 705 6.65 -10.20 -20.89
N THR A 706 6.99 -9.11 -21.58
CA THR A 706 8.14 -9.10 -22.50
C THR A 706 9.50 -9.23 -21.79
N ASP A 707 9.63 -8.66 -20.59
CA ASP A 707 10.84 -8.76 -19.77
C ASP A 707 11.04 -10.21 -19.29
N LEU A 708 9.97 -10.91 -18.92
CA LEU A 708 10.01 -12.34 -18.58
C LEU A 708 10.41 -13.21 -19.78
N ILE A 709 9.96 -12.89 -21.01
CA ILE A 709 10.41 -13.59 -22.24
C ILE A 709 11.93 -13.47 -22.40
N GLN A 710 12.52 -12.30 -22.12
CA GLN A 710 13.96 -12.10 -22.23
C GLN A 710 14.72 -12.94 -21.19
N ILE A 711 14.20 -13.03 -19.97
CA ILE A 711 14.77 -13.90 -18.92
C ILE A 711 14.68 -15.38 -19.33
N LEU A 712 13.52 -15.83 -19.82
CA LEU A 712 13.30 -17.21 -20.26
C LEU A 712 14.22 -17.60 -21.43
N ASN A 713 14.42 -16.71 -22.41
CA ASN A 713 15.40 -16.90 -23.49
C ASN A 713 16.83 -17.01 -22.95
N HIS A 714 17.22 -16.19 -21.98
CA HIS A 714 18.56 -16.25 -21.38
C HIS A 714 18.87 -17.62 -20.76
N PHE A 715 17.88 -18.25 -20.13
CA PHE A 715 18.02 -19.57 -19.53
C PHE A 715 17.69 -20.73 -20.49
N GLY A 716 17.55 -20.45 -21.79
CA GLY A 716 17.29 -21.47 -22.81
C GLY A 716 15.93 -22.14 -22.68
N CYS A 717 14.97 -21.54 -21.98
CA CYS A 717 13.59 -22.01 -21.91
C CYS A 717 12.81 -21.72 -23.20
N LEU A 718 13.23 -20.67 -23.91
CA LEU A 718 12.68 -20.27 -25.20
C LEU A 718 13.80 -20.22 -26.23
N ASN A 719 13.45 -20.54 -27.48
CA ASN A 719 14.20 -20.17 -28.66
C ASN A 719 13.36 -19.12 -29.41
N ASP A 720 13.69 -17.85 -29.18
CA ASP A 720 12.85 -16.69 -29.50
C ASP A 720 11.49 -16.74 -28.80
N LEU A 721 10.48 -17.32 -29.45
CA LEU A 721 9.11 -17.46 -28.93
C LEU A 721 8.66 -18.92 -28.77
N GLU A 722 9.43 -19.87 -29.30
CA GLU A 722 9.10 -21.29 -29.24
C GLU A 722 9.67 -21.93 -27.97
N LEU A 723 8.90 -22.80 -27.33
CA LEU A 723 9.31 -23.49 -26.11
C LEU A 723 10.35 -24.58 -26.42
N THR A 724 11.46 -24.57 -25.69
CA THR A 724 12.43 -25.68 -25.68
C THR A 724 11.99 -26.78 -24.72
N GLU A 725 12.68 -27.92 -24.67
CA GLU A 725 12.45 -28.97 -23.66
C GLU A 725 12.57 -28.45 -22.21
N VAL A 726 13.49 -27.50 -21.99
CA VAL A 726 13.64 -26.80 -20.70
C VAL A 726 12.42 -25.92 -20.44
N GLY A 727 11.94 -25.18 -21.44
CA GLY A 727 10.73 -24.36 -21.35
C GLY A 727 9.48 -25.18 -21.08
N GLN A 728 9.31 -26.32 -21.73
CA GLN A 728 8.21 -27.25 -21.47
C GLN A 728 8.27 -27.80 -20.03
N THR A 729 9.47 -28.11 -19.54
CA THR A 729 9.69 -28.55 -18.16
C THR A 729 9.32 -27.47 -17.15
N VAL A 730 9.81 -26.24 -17.34
CA VAL A 730 9.45 -25.08 -16.50
C VAL A 730 7.93 -24.81 -16.57
N GLY A 731 7.35 -24.90 -17.77
CA GLY A 731 5.92 -24.69 -18.01
C GLY A 731 5.02 -25.77 -17.42
N ALA A 732 5.55 -26.95 -17.10
CA ALA A 732 4.83 -28.02 -16.41
C ALA A 732 4.75 -27.82 -14.90
N ILE A 733 5.68 -27.05 -14.32
CA ILE A 733 5.76 -26.81 -12.88
C ILE A 733 4.69 -25.80 -12.44
N ARG A 734 4.13 -26.03 -11.25
CA ARG A 734 3.16 -25.17 -10.59
C ARG A 734 3.71 -24.82 -9.21
N SER A 735 4.42 -23.70 -9.13
CA SER A 735 4.99 -23.19 -7.89
C SER A 735 5.14 -21.67 -7.91
N GLU A 736 5.58 -21.07 -6.81
CA GLU A 736 5.77 -19.62 -6.67
C GLU A 736 6.86 -19.08 -7.62
N ASN A 737 7.83 -19.91 -8.02
CA ASN A 737 8.84 -19.58 -9.03
C ASN A 737 9.14 -20.81 -9.91
N GLU A 738 8.43 -20.92 -11.03
CA GLU A 738 8.50 -22.07 -11.93
C GLU A 738 9.89 -22.20 -12.56
N LEU A 739 10.49 -21.06 -12.95
CA LEU A 739 11.82 -21.01 -13.56
C LEU A 739 12.89 -21.56 -12.61
N TRP A 740 12.90 -21.10 -11.36
CA TRP A 740 13.87 -21.56 -10.35
C TRP A 740 13.82 -23.07 -10.17
N ILE A 741 12.62 -23.62 -9.92
CA ILE A 741 12.48 -25.05 -9.67
C ILE A 741 12.79 -25.86 -10.93
N GLY A 742 12.35 -25.40 -12.11
CA GLY A 742 12.64 -26.09 -13.37
C GLY A 742 14.12 -26.16 -13.68
N LEU A 743 14.87 -25.06 -13.49
CA LEU A 743 16.32 -25.05 -13.68
C LEU A 743 17.02 -25.98 -12.69
N VAL A 744 16.58 -26.02 -11.42
CA VAL A 744 17.11 -26.96 -10.42
C VAL A 744 16.89 -28.41 -10.86
N LEU A 745 15.70 -28.75 -11.36
CA LEU A 745 15.37 -30.10 -11.81
C LEU A 745 16.15 -30.53 -13.07
N VAL A 746 16.43 -29.60 -13.98
CA VAL A 746 17.17 -29.88 -15.23
C VAL A 746 18.69 -29.79 -15.06
N SER A 747 19.18 -29.22 -13.96
CA SER A 747 20.61 -29.00 -13.71
C SER A 747 21.50 -30.26 -13.67
N GLY A 748 20.91 -31.45 -13.46
CA GLY A 748 21.63 -32.70 -13.25
C GLY A 748 22.19 -32.89 -11.84
N TYR A 749 22.23 -31.85 -10.99
CA TYR A 749 22.80 -31.93 -9.63
C TYR A 749 22.06 -32.90 -8.71
N LEU A 750 20.79 -33.22 -9.02
CA LEU A 750 19.93 -34.09 -8.21
C LEU A 750 20.07 -35.59 -8.56
N ASP A 751 20.72 -35.93 -9.68
CA ASP A 751 20.69 -37.28 -10.25
C ASP A 751 21.35 -38.34 -9.36
N ASP A 752 22.27 -37.96 -8.48
CA ASP A 752 23.04 -38.85 -7.60
C ASP A 752 22.54 -38.92 -6.15
N LEU A 753 21.52 -38.14 -5.81
CA LEU A 753 20.92 -38.13 -4.48
C LEU A 753 20.05 -39.36 -4.23
N ASP A 754 20.06 -39.91 -3.02
CA ASP A 754 19.08 -40.93 -2.65
C ASP A 754 17.67 -40.32 -2.46
N PRO A 755 16.58 -41.11 -2.39
CA PRO A 755 15.24 -40.53 -2.26
C PRO A 755 15.03 -39.62 -1.03
N PRO A 756 15.55 -39.95 0.18
CA PRO A 756 15.54 -39.02 1.32
C PRO A 756 16.29 -37.71 1.10
N GLU A 757 17.46 -37.75 0.47
CA GLU A 757 18.28 -36.58 0.13
C GLU A 757 17.58 -35.71 -0.93
N LEU A 758 16.97 -36.34 -1.94
CA LEU A 758 16.17 -35.63 -2.94
C LEU A 758 15.01 -34.88 -2.29
N ALA A 759 14.28 -35.52 -1.38
CA ALA A 759 13.20 -34.88 -0.64
C ALA A 759 13.69 -33.64 0.14
N ALA A 760 14.91 -33.70 0.69
CA ALA A 760 15.54 -32.57 1.39
C ALA A 760 15.79 -31.37 0.46
N ILE A 761 16.30 -31.60 -0.76
CA ILE A 761 16.51 -30.52 -1.72
C ILE A 761 15.18 -29.94 -2.22
N ILE A 762 14.20 -30.79 -2.53
CA ILE A 762 12.88 -30.31 -2.97
C ILE A 762 12.23 -29.43 -1.89
N GLN A 763 12.31 -29.81 -0.62
CA GLN A 763 11.85 -28.97 0.48
C GLN A 763 12.58 -27.63 0.52
N ALA A 764 13.89 -27.61 0.32
CA ALA A 764 14.70 -26.39 0.37
C ALA A 764 14.26 -25.35 -0.67
N ILE A 765 13.89 -25.79 -1.87
CA ILE A 765 13.59 -24.91 -3.00
C ILE A 765 12.12 -24.48 -3.10
N CYS A 766 11.19 -25.17 -2.43
CA CYS A 766 9.74 -24.93 -2.56
C CYS A 766 9.08 -24.36 -1.30
N VAL A 767 9.85 -24.09 -0.23
CA VAL A 767 9.32 -23.71 1.07
C VAL A 767 9.83 -22.34 1.52
N ASP A 768 8.89 -21.46 1.84
CA ASP A 768 9.15 -20.22 2.58
C ASP A 768 8.77 -20.41 4.05
N VAL A 769 9.77 -20.47 4.93
CA VAL A 769 9.55 -20.29 6.38
C VAL A 769 10.46 -19.17 6.90
N LYS A 770 10.00 -17.93 6.76
CA LYS A 770 10.61 -16.80 7.47
C LYS A 770 10.09 -16.71 8.90
N ARG A 771 10.77 -17.38 9.84
CA ARG A 771 10.56 -17.14 11.28
C ARG A 771 11.89 -16.98 12.01
N PRO A 772 12.00 -16.02 12.94
CA PRO A 772 13.19 -15.92 13.78
C PRO A 772 13.26 -17.12 14.74
N ASN A 773 14.47 -17.60 15.00
CA ASN A 773 14.77 -18.72 15.90
C ASN A 773 14.20 -20.08 15.46
N LEU A 774 14.11 -20.31 14.16
CA LEU A 774 13.90 -21.67 13.66
C LEU A 774 15.10 -22.53 14.03
N TRP A 775 14.85 -23.76 14.44
CA TRP A 775 15.89 -24.74 14.64
C TRP A 775 15.38 -26.13 14.27
N CYS A 776 16.33 -26.95 13.81
CA CYS A 776 16.17 -28.37 13.55
C CYS A 776 17.43 -29.09 14.05
N ASN A 777 17.26 -30.18 14.80
CA ASN A 777 18.40 -30.97 15.27
C ASN A 777 18.93 -31.96 14.23
N PHE A 778 18.19 -32.17 13.14
CA PHE A 778 18.61 -33.03 12.04
C PHE A 778 19.45 -32.25 11.05
N LYS A 779 20.64 -32.76 10.76
CA LYS A 779 21.57 -32.14 9.82
C LYS A 779 21.41 -32.73 8.42
N PRO A 780 21.59 -31.93 7.35
CA PRO A 780 21.67 -32.44 5.99
C PRO A 780 22.89 -33.36 5.82
N SER A 781 22.84 -34.27 4.84
CA SER A 781 24.00 -35.08 4.46
C SER A 781 25.05 -34.22 3.73
N LEU A 782 26.30 -34.70 3.66
CA LEU A 782 27.36 -33.99 2.93
C LEU A 782 26.99 -33.77 1.46
N LYS A 783 26.40 -34.77 0.80
CA LYS A 783 25.91 -34.64 -0.58
C LYS A 783 24.87 -33.53 -0.75
N VAL A 784 23.95 -33.40 0.20
CA VAL A 784 22.93 -32.34 0.19
C VAL A 784 23.59 -30.95 0.36
N ILE A 785 24.60 -30.85 1.23
CA ILE A 785 25.38 -29.61 1.40
C ILE A 785 26.14 -29.24 0.12
N ASP A 786 26.75 -30.22 -0.53
CA ASP A 786 27.47 -30.01 -1.81
C ASP A 786 26.51 -29.49 -2.87
N VAL A 787 25.31 -30.07 -3.00
CA VAL A 787 24.27 -29.59 -3.91
C VAL A 787 23.83 -28.17 -3.55
N PHE A 788 23.70 -27.80 -2.27
CA PHE A 788 23.37 -26.40 -1.91
C PHE A 788 24.41 -25.40 -2.39
N ASN A 789 25.70 -25.74 -2.37
CA ASN A 789 26.75 -24.87 -2.88
C ASN A 789 26.61 -24.64 -4.39
N GLU A 790 26.32 -25.70 -5.15
CA GLU A 790 26.05 -25.60 -6.59
C GLU A 790 24.78 -24.77 -6.89
N LEU A 791 23.71 -25.00 -6.12
CA LEU A 791 22.46 -24.27 -6.26
C LEU A 791 22.59 -22.77 -5.92
N ASP A 792 23.49 -22.38 -5.02
CA ASP A 792 23.72 -20.96 -4.71
C ASP A 792 24.29 -20.21 -5.93
N GLY A 793 25.13 -20.87 -6.74
CA GLY A 793 25.61 -20.34 -8.02
C GLY A 793 24.46 -20.06 -8.98
N LEU A 794 23.60 -21.06 -9.21
CA LEU A 794 22.41 -20.93 -10.06
C LEU A 794 21.46 -19.85 -9.54
N ARG A 795 21.23 -19.79 -8.23
CA ARG A 795 20.38 -18.79 -7.56
C ARG A 795 20.87 -17.37 -7.82
N LYS A 796 22.19 -17.13 -7.74
CA LYS A 796 22.80 -15.82 -8.05
C LYS A 796 22.60 -15.43 -9.51
N LEU A 797 22.70 -16.38 -10.44
CA LEU A 797 22.45 -16.13 -11.87
C LEU A 797 21.00 -15.73 -12.13
N VAL A 798 20.04 -16.47 -11.58
CA VAL A 798 18.60 -16.14 -11.70
C VAL A 798 18.32 -14.78 -11.06
N SER A 799 18.85 -14.52 -9.87
CA SER A 799 18.70 -13.23 -9.19
C SER A 799 19.28 -12.06 -10.00
N PHE A 800 20.45 -12.24 -10.61
CA PHE A 800 21.07 -11.22 -11.45
C PHE A 800 20.21 -10.88 -12.67
N GLN A 801 19.67 -11.88 -13.36
CA GLN A 801 18.78 -11.64 -14.51
C GLN A 801 17.47 -10.99 -14.09
N GLN A 802 16.86 -11.43 -12.99
CA GLN A 802 15.66 -10.78 -12.45
C GLN A 802 15.90 -9.30 -12.14
N ASN A 803 17.02 -8.97 -11.47
CA ASN A 803 17.40 -7.59 -11.15
C ASN A 803 17.64 -6.72 -12.39
N LYS A 804 18.21 -7.29 -13.47
CA LYS A 804 18.44 -6.58 -14.74
C LYS A 804 17.16 -6.05 -15.37
N PHE A 805 16.05 -6.76 -15.19
CA PHE A 805 14.73 -6.39 -15.72
C PHE A 805 13.77 -5.86 -14.64
N HIS A 806 14.24 -5.62 -13.41
CA HIS A 806 13.42 -5.18 -12.29
C HIS A 806 12.24 -6.11 -11.96
N ILE A 807 12.46 -7.42 -12.10
CA ILE A 807 11.51 -8.47 -11.71
C ILE A 807 11.85 -8.95 -10.29
N GLU A 808 10.84 -9.08 -9.43
CA GLU A 808 11.00 -9.52 -8.04
C GLU A 808 10.18 -10.79 -7.78
N ILE A 809 10.63 -11.94 -8.32
CA ILE A 809 10.02 -13.25 -8.08
C ILE A 809 10.91 -14.03 -7.09
N PRO A 810 10.40 -14.41 -5.90
CA PRO A 810 11.20 -15.06 -4.86
C PRO A 810 11.97 -16.30 -5.34
N ILE A 811 13.23 -16.42 -4.89
CA ILE A 811 14.08 -17.59 -5.16
C ILE A 811 14.46 -18.23 -3.82
N TYR A 812 13.61 -19.14 -3.36
CA TYR A 812 13.74 -19.80 -2.06
C TYR A 812 14.84 -20.85 -2.07
N LEU A 813 15.65 -20.83 -1.00
CA LEU A 813 16.65 -21.85 -0.71
C LEU A 813 16.81 -21.90 0.82
N GLU A 814 15.96 -22.69 1.47
CA GLU A 814 16.00 -22.91 2.91
C GLU A 814 16.84 -24.16 3.19
N THR A 815 17.91 -24.02 3.97
CA THR A 815 18.85 -25.13 4.24
C THR A 815 18.74 -25.72 5.65
N GLU A 816 18.19 -24.99 6.62
CA GLU A 816 18.23 -25.35 8.05
C GLU A 816 17.18 -26.41 8.43
N LEU A 817 16.07 -26.52 7.69
CA LEU A 817 14.94 -27.42 8.01
C LEU A 817 14.97 -28.75 7.23
N THR A 818 15.93 -28.90 6.33
CA THR A 818 16.03 -30.01 5.35
C THR A 818 16.27 -31.38 5.97
N GLY A 819 16.84 -31.40 7.18
CA GLY A 819 16.97 -32.61 7.98
C GLY A 819 15.62 -33.23 8.39
N ILE A 820 14.54 -32.44 8.48
CA ILE A 820 13.21 -32.92 8.88
C ILE A 820 12.69 -33.92 7.85
N ILE A 821 12.61 -33.49 6.58
CA ILE A 821 11.99 -34.31 5.54
C ILE A 821 12.83 -35.53 5.17
N SER A 822 14.17 -35.42 5.24
CA SER A 822 15.05 -36.57 4.99
C SER A 822 14.88 -37.65 6.06
N GLU A 823 14.82 -37.29 7.34
CA GLU A 823 14.54 -38.24 8.42
C GLU A 823 13.12 -38.81 8.35
N TRP A 824 12.14 -38.00 7.91
CA TRP A 824 10.79 -38.48 7.65
C TRP A 824 10.76 -39.56 6.56
N ALA A 825 11.44 -39.30 5.44
CA ALA A 825 11.59 -40.25 4.33
C ALA A 825 12.31 -41.53 4.74
N ARG A 826 13.24 -41.46 5.71
CA ARG A 826 13.91 -42.64 6.30
C ARG A 826 13.04 -43.46 7.25
N GLY A 827 11.80 -43.07 7.49
CA GLY A 827 10.85 -43.84 8.32
C GLY A 827 10.84 -43.44 9.80
N LYS A 828 11.42 -42.28 10.18
CA LYS A 828 11.41 -41.81 11.57
C LYS A 828 9.98 -41.56 12.08
N LYS A 829 9.73 -41.79 13.37
CA LYS A 829 8.40 -41.60 13.95
C LYS A 829 8.04 -40.11 14.01
N TRP A 830 6.76 -39.78 13.82
CA TRP A 830 6.27 -38.40 13.83
C TRP A 830 6.64 -37.64 15.12
N LYS A 831 6.48 -38.31 16.28
CA LYS A 831 6.77 -37.73 17.59
C LYS A 831 8.23 -37.33 17.78
N ASP A 832 9.15 -38.09 17.20
CA ASP A 832 10.58 -37.80 17.26
C ASP A 832 10.94 -36.65 16.33
N LEU A 833 10.26 -36.57 15.19
CA LEU A 833 10.46 -35.52 14.20
C LEU A 833 10.03 -34.15 14.75
N VAL A 834 8.81 -34.04 15.28
CA VAL A 834 8.27 -32.81 15.88
C VAL A 834 9.09 -32.37 17.10
N PHE A 835 9.57 -33.32 17.93
CA PHE A 835 10.39 -32.99 19.11
C PHE A 835 11.74 -32.35 18.75
N ASN A 836 12.24 -32.58 17.54
CA ASN A 836 13.54 -32.12 17.07
C ASN A 836 13.45 -30.87 16.17
N THR A 837 12.35 -30.13 16.25
CA THR A 837 12.20 -28.84 15.56
C THR A 837 11.41 -27.83 16.40
N SER A 838 11.65 -26.55 16.12
CA SER A 838 10.84 -25.43 16.62
C SER A 838 9.46 -25.26 15.97
N LEU A 839 9.19 -26.01 14.89
CA LEU A 839 7.98 -25.86 14.08
C LEU A 839 6.74 -26.46 14.76
N ASP A 840 5.59 -25.84 14.53
CA ASP A 840 4.30 -26.43 14.89
C ASP A 840 4.03 -27.66 14.00
N GLU A 841 3.30 -28.66 14.50
CA GLU A 841 3.00 -29.89 13.75
C GLU A 841 2.35 -29.63 12.38
N GLY A 842 1.41 -28.68 12.32
CA GLY A 842 0.77 -28.27 11.07
C GLY A 842 1.73 -27.60 10.08
N ASP A 843 2.76 -26.90 10.55
CA ASP A 843 3.79 -26.35 9.66
C ASP A 843 4.66 -27.47 9.08
N VAL A 844 5.02 -28.48 9.87
CA VAL A 844 5.75 -29.67 9.39
C VAL A 844 4.94 -30.40 8.32
N VAL A 845 3.64 -30.65 8.55
CA VAL A 845 2.76 -31.26 7.55
C VAL A 845 2.71 -30.40 6.28
N ARG A 846 2.59 -29.08 6.41
CA ARG A 846 2.55 -28.15 5.27
C ARG A 846 3.83 -28.20 4.44
N ILE A 847 5.00 -28.23 5.09
CA ILE A 847 6.31 -28.34 4.43
C ILE A 847 6.39 -29.64 3.63
N ILE A 848 6.05 -30.77 4.25
CA ILE A 848 6.11 -32.08 3.59
C ILE A 848 5.09 -32.15 2.44
N ARG A 849 3.86 -31.63 2.62
CA ARG A 849 2.85 -31.58 1.56
C ARG A 849 3.25 -30.70 0.37
N ARG A 850 3.93 -29.57 0.60
CA ARG A 850 4.51 -28.76 -0.49
C ARG A 850 5.57 -29.53 -1.26
N SER A 851 6.39 -30.33 -0.58
CA SER A 851 7.36 -31.19 -1.24
C SER A 851 6.71 -32.34 -2.01
N ILE A 852 5.63 -32.93 -1.48
CA ILE A 852 4.80 -33.93 -2.17
C ILE A 852 4.26 -33.36 -3.48
N ASP A 853 3.72 -32.14 -3.44
CA ASP A 853 3.17 -31.45 -4.61
C ASP A 853 4.23 -31.32 -5.73
N VAL A 854 5.40 -30.74 -5.42
CA VAL A 854 6.49 -30.61 -6.40
C VAL A 854 6.98 -31.98 -6.90
N LEU A 855 7.22 -32.94 -5.99
CA LEU A 855 7.66 -34.29 -6.37
C LEU A 855 6.66 -35.01 -7.28
N SER A 856 5.36 -34.78 -7.09
CA SER A 856 4.30 -35.35 -7.94
C SER A 856 4.31 -34.77 -9.36
N GLN A 857 4.84 -33.57 -9.55
CA GLN A 857 4.94 -32.90 -10.84
C GLN A 857 6.19 -33.33 -11.65
N VAL A 858 7.25 -33.81 -10.97
CA VAL A 858 8.53 -34.22 -11.61
C VAL A 858 8.33 -35.28 -12.70
N GLN A 859 7.33 -36.16 -12.56
CA GLN A 859 7.07 -37.21 -13.55
C GLN A 859 6.65 -36.65 -14.93
N TYR A 860 6.04 -35.46 -14.95
CA TYR A 860 5.54 -34.80 -16.17
C TYR A 860 6.58 -33.85 -16.79
N CYS A 861 7.75 -33.68 -16.16
CA CYS A 861 8.81 -32.83 -16.66
C CYS A 861 9.61 -33.56 -17.75
N ILE A 862 9.51 -33.13 -19.01
CA ILE A 862 10.13 -33.82 -20.16
C ILE A 862 11.65 -33.79 -20.08
N GLY A 863 12.24 -32.63 -19.77
CA GLY A 863 13.69 -32.42 -19.68
C GLY A 863 14.36 -33.00 -18.43
N VAL A 864 13.62 -33.74 -17.59
CA VAL A 864 14.15 -34.37 -16.38
C VAL A 864 14.59 -35.82 -16.65
N SER A 865 15.77 -36.19 -16.14
CA SER A 865 16.34 -37.53 -16.30
C SER A 865 15.40 -38.64 -15.77
N ASN A 866 15.36 -39.79 -16.45
CA ASN A 866 14.59 -40.96 -15.99
C ASN A 866 15.05 -41.46 -14.61
N LYS A 867 16.34 -41.27 -14.30
CA LYS A 867 16.91 -41.57 -12.97
C LYS A 867 16.27 -40.68 -11.90
N LEU A 868 16.15 -39.37 -12.15
CA LEU A 868 15.51 -38.44 -11.22
C LEU A 868 14.01 -38.72 -11.08
N LYS A 869 13.29 -39.00 -12.18
CA LYS A 869 11.86 -39.38 -12.15
C LYS A 869 11.60 -40.60 -11.26
N SER A 870 12.40 -41.65 -11.42
CA SER A 870 12.27 -42.87 -10.60
C SER A 870 12.55 -42.61 -9.11
N LYS A 871 13.58 -41.82 -8.79
CA LYS A 871 13.91 -41.43 -7.41
C LYS A 871 12.84 -40.53 -6.79
N ALA A 872 12.26 -39.61 -7.57
CA ALA A 872 11.17 -38.76 -7.12
C ALA A 872 9.94 -39.59 -6.73
N LYS A 873 9.58 -40.62 -7.52
CA LYS A 873 8.48 -41.55 -7.19
C LYS A 873 8.73 -42.30 -5.88
N LEU A 874 9.97 -42.74 -5.64
CA LEU A 874 10.34 -43.39 -4.39
C LEU A 874 10.30 -42.43 -3.20
N ALA A 875 10.79 -41.20 -3.37
CA ALA A 875 10.76 -40.15 -2.36
C ALA A 875 9.32 -39.81 -1.97
N LEU A 876 8.46 -39.60 -2.97
CA LEU A 876 7.03 -39.34 -2.82
C LEU A 876 6.35 -40.42 -1.97
N LYS A 877 6.58 -41.70 -2.30
CA LYS A 877 6.04 -42.84 -1.55
C LYS A 877 6.55 -42.88 -0.10
N ALA A 878 7.80 -42.50 0.14
CA ALA A 878 8.40 -42.54 1.48
C ALA A 878 7.85 -41.45 2.41
N ILE A 879 7.57 -40.26 1.89
CA ILE A 879 7.10 -39.11 2.68
C ILE A 879 5.57 -39.03 2.79
N ASN A 880 4.82 -39.63 1.85
CA ASN A 880 3.36 -39.62 1.88
C ASN A 880 2.80 -40.74 2.78
N ARG A 881 2.91 -40.54 4.09
CA ARG A 881 2.36 -41.44 5.12
C ARG A 881 1.76 -40.66 6.29
N PHE A 882 0.95 -41.30 7.11
CA PHE A 882 0.28 -40.67 8.24
C PHE A 882 1.32 -40.06 9.21
N PRO A 883 1.09 -38.86 9.80
CA PRO A 883 -0.09 -37.99 9.72
C PRO A 883 -0.07 -36.97 8.57
N VAL A 884 0.86 -37.10 7.63
CA VAL A 884 0.91 -36.26 6.43
C VAL A 884 -0.16 -36.68 5.44
N SER A 885 -0.33 -37.99 5.20
CA SER A 885 -1.40 -38.55 4.36
C SER A 885 -2.77 -38.32 5.00
N GLU A 886 -3.77 -37.88 4.24
CA GLU A 886 -5.13 -37.67 4.74
C GLU A 886 -5.86 -39.02 4.84
N SER A 887 -6.83 -39.16 5.73
CA SER A 887 -7.53 -40.43 6.00
C SER A 887 -8.33 -41.00 4.82
N ASN A 888 -8.49 -40.22 3.74
CA ASN A 888 -9.08 -40.66 2.47
C ASN A 888 -8.03 -41.01 1.39
N ASP A 889 -6.73 -40.85 1.67
CA ASP A 889 -5.64 -41.20 0.75
C ASP A 889 -5.37 -42.72 0.79
N LEU A 890 -6.36 -43.51 0.36
CA LEU A 890 -6.01 -44.72 -0.39
C LEU A 890 -5.37 -44.21 -1.67
N ILE A 891 -4.05 -44.34 -1.75
CA ILE A 891 -3.31 -44.34 -3.00
C ILE A 891 -3.90 -45.46 -3.87
N LYS A 892 -5.03 -45.19 -4.52
CA LYS A 892 -5.12 -45.47 -5.94
C LYS A 892 -4.43 -44.28 -6.58
N VAL A 893 -3.13 -44.43 -6.83
CA VAL A 893 -2.61 -43.82 -8.06
C VAL A 893 -3.53 -44.41 -9.12
N SER A 894 -4.53 -43.65 -9.58
CA SER A 894 -5.10 -43.98 -10.87
C SER A 894 -3.91 -43.96 -11.82
N GLU A 895 -3.70 -45.06 -12.55
CA GLU A 895 -2.80 -45.02 -13.70
C GLU A 895 -3.27 -43.94 -14.70
N ASP A 896 -4.53 -43.49 -14.56
CA ASP A 896 -5.13 -42.38 -15.28
C ASP A 896 -4.64 -41.01 -14.77
N ILE A 897 -4.11 -40.25 -15.73
CA ILE A 897 -3.42 -38.96 -15.60
C ILE A 897 -4.43 -37.85 -15.23
N ASN A 898 -4.05 -36.93 -14.32
CA ASN A 898 -4.83 -35.73 -14.01
C ASN A 898 -4.80 -34.77 -15.23
N PRO A 899 -5.95 -34.33 -15.79
CA PRO A 899 -5.98 -33.51 -16.99
C PRO A 899 -5.42 -32.11 -16.76
N ALA A 900 -5.46 -31.61 -15.51
CA ALA A 900 -4.80 -30.36 -15.14
C ALA A 900 -3.26 -30.44 -15.22
N THR A 901 -2.70 -31.66 -15.39
CA THR A 901 -1.28 -31.94 -15.61
C THR A 901 -0.98 -32.58 -16.97
N LYS A 902 -2.00 -32.88 -17.79
CA LYS A 902 -1.84 -33.46 -19.13
C LYS A 902 -1.49 -32.33 -20.10
N ARG A 903 -0.34 -32.43 -20.76
CA ARG A 903 -0.04 -31.74 -22.01
C ARG A 903 0.33 -32.83 -23.01
N ILE A 904 -0.28 -32.80 -24.18
CA ILE A 904 0.01 -33.76 -25.24
C ILE A 904 1.46 -33.53 -25.69
N ASP A 905 2.24 -34.60 -25.74
CA ASP A 905 3.52 -34.58 -26.44
C ASP A 905 3.20 -34.45 -27.94
N ASN A 906 3.50 -33.31 -28.55
CA ASN A 906 3.46 -33.14 -30.00
C ASN A 906 4.59 -33.94 -30.63
N ASN A 907 4.42 -35.26 -30.69
CA ASN A 907 5.17 -36.18 -31.56
C ASN A 907 4.26 -37.34 -31.94
N SER A 908 3.35 -37.05 -32.87
CA SER A 908 2.79 -38.02 -33.81
C SER A 908 2.65 -37.35 -35.18
#